data_AF-A0A2V6U6V8-F1
#
_entry.id   AF-A0A2V6U6V8-F1
#
_cell.length_a   1.000
_cell.length_b   1.000
_cell.length_c   1.000
_cell.angle_alpha   90.00
_cell.angle_beta   90.00
_cell.angle_gamma   90.00
#
_symmetry.space_group_name_H-M   'P 1'
#
loop_
_entity.id
_entity.type
_entity.pdbx_description
1 polymer ?
#
loop_
_entity_poly.entity_id
_entity_poly.type
_entity_poly.pdbx_seq_one_letter_code
_entity_poly.pdbx_strand_id
1 'polypeptide(L)'
;MTGTNHFRRNWARRASLAVLLLGPWVALQFVFRDRLVYHDSWRQGFPIFYAVAKETTCLGLPRWLGVVDSGSPLIIYVMSFSLLQIVRLPALFLTGCLRLDVISAMYVYLAQFLASYLALAGGMFVLGRLLFSRRLSALFLFVGTLYAGLFLDASHSGQVLAIIFWMPWIIVAAVQFHRHDRRSSGAWFLSAAVLFACLGALDQYPHFMLLAAVAGGGLYVAVWRPPLRELVRRHASRLWPAALVLMITAFQLWVAKGAVGGYRPSVRSDLVLHRRDLAEVVFVQPAALIAMFLPIDFLAGFGDVRGGLFGPIWRQTWWLFPLRALRFSIFPLDSLLFYVGFVPAVLALAFGMRPGVLRLRLWWAGFALAMFLVALQQSHLAYLLFSLPFFNLFRAYILYGVFVVFAVLVMAGYGMDAYLILESAERRRLVTRSLGIVLGLTALAALVLGVVLPAVTSKVAPVRLRYLLPDLLIVAVSALALWRCGRSRRPERSALGLLLVLVLCQSVYWVAVQKLVDVPFDEVFAAYQLDAEDRTPVAPETAHDPNRFRRKECRSFGECYVSLRDTASLRRGPDGTFLRNHLEPVLQDDLALPVTRALSGLTHPVFWLSRMPVGYGSSAELVARLNGHQADIGEHLRRVVYLPGLDLGRMGVAAPSSRGSAELTFVERGPDTIRLGYRADVPVILNAAITFDPHWRARVNGSGSRSCCRWAPGASS
;
A
#
# COMPACT_ATOMS: atom_id res chain seq x y z
N MET A 1 -11.35 -18.17 -52.85
CA MET A 1 -10.82 -18.97 -51.72
C MET A 1 -9.42 -18.55 -51.22
N THR A 2 -8.90 -17.36 -51.55
CA THR A 2 -7.54 -16.90 -51.15
C THR A 2 -7.50 -16.02 -49.88
N GLY A 3 -8.65 -15.53 -49.39
CA GLY A 3 -8.72 -14.67 -48.20
C GLY A 3 -8.55 -15.39 -46.85
N THR A 4 -8.91 -16.68 -46.76
CA THR A 4 -8.84 -17.46 -45.51
C THR A 4 -7.41 -17.82 -45.11
N ASN A 5 -6.51 -18.04 -46.06
CA ASN A 5 -5.10 -18.35 -45.80
C ASN A 5 -4.30 -17.13 -45.33
N HIS A 6 -4.61 -15.92 -45.81
CA HIS A 6 -3.95 -14.70 -45.36
C HIS A 6 -4.42 -14.27 -43.97
N PHE A 7 -5.70 -14.47 -43.66
CA PHE A 7 -6.25 -14.26 -42.32
C PHE A 7 -5.67 -15.25 -41.31
N ARG A 8 -5.67 -16.57 -41.61
CA ARG A 8 -5.06 -17.60 -40.75
C ARG A 8 -3.58 -17.36 -40.48
N ARG A 9 -2.77 -17.00 -41.49
CA ARG A 9 -1.33 -16.69 -41.31
C ARG A 9 -1.10 -15.45 -40.42
N ASN A 10 -1.92 -14.42 -40.56
CA ASN A 10 -1.80 -13.21 -39.74
C ASN A 10 -2.26 -13.45 -38.30
N TRP A 11 -3.28 -14.29 -38.11
CA TRP A 11 -3.77 -14.67 -36.79
C TRP A 11 -2.75 -15.56 -36.05
N ALA A 12 -2.21 -16.57 -36.72
CA ALA A 12 -1.15 -17.43 -36.17
C ALA A 12 0.10 -16.62 -35.77
N ARG A 13 0.55 -15.68 -36.60
CA ARG A 13 1.70 -14.80 -36.27
C ARG A 13 1.44 -13.90 -35.06
N ARG A 14 0.23 -13.36 -34.91
CA ARG A 14 -0.15 -12.53 -33.75
C ARG A 14 -0.27 -13.37 -32.47
N ALA A 15 -0.84 -14.57 -32.58
CA ALA A 15 -0.91 -15.52 -31.48
C ALA A 15 0.49 -15.95 -31.02
N SER A 16 1.40 -16.29 -31.96
CA SER A 16 2.78 -16.62 -31.62
C SER A 16 3.52 -15.47 -30.92
N LEU A 17 3.29 -14.22 -31.35
CA LEU A 17 3.89 -13.06 -30.69
C LEU A 17 3.35 -12.87 -29.27
N ALA A 18 2.03 -13.03 -29.07
CA ALA A 18 1.41 -12.95 -27.76
C ALA A 18 1.95 -14.04 -26.82
N VAL A 19 2.04 -15.29 -27.29
CA VAL A 19 2.61 -16.41 -26.53
C VAL A 19 4.08 -16.14 -26.16
N LEU A 20 4.89 -15.61 -27.09
CA LEU A 20 6.30 -15.30 -26.81
C LEU A 20 6.50 -14.18 -25.79
N LEU A 21 5.61 -13.18 -25.76
CA LEU A 21 5.74 -12.01 -24.88
C LEU A 21 5.03 -12.18 -23.53
N LEU A 22 3.90 -12.89 -23.49
CA LEU A 22 3.11 -13.12 -22.27
C LEU A 22 3.40 -14.47 -21.62
N GLY A 23 3.77 -15.47 -22.42
CA GLY A 23 4.02 -16.84 -21.94
C GLY A 23 5.05 -16.90 -20.83
N PRO A 24 6.24 -16.28 -20.96
CA PRO A 24 7.22 -16.28 -19.88
C PRO A 24 6.71 -15.56 -18.63
N TRP A 25 5.94 -14.49 -18.76
CA TRP A 25 5.35 -13.79 -17.61
C TRP A 25 4.36 -14.69 -16.86
N VAL A 26 3.42 -15.33 -17.57
CA VAL A 26 2.47 -16.28 -16.97
C VAL A 26 3.19 -17.48 -16.34
N ALA A 27 4.21 -18.01 -17.02
CA ALA A 27 5.01 -19.12 -16.51
C ALA A 27 5.73 -18.74 -15.20
N LEU A 28 6.30 -17.53 -15.10
CA LEU A 28 6.91 -17.04 -13.87
C LEU A 28 5.89 -16.96 -12.73
N GLN A 29 4.69 -16.41 -12.98
CA GLN A 29 3.64 -16.35 -11.96
C GLN A 29 3.21 -17.73 -11.48
N PHE A 30 3.20 -18.72 -12.37
CA PHE A 30 2.88 -20.10 -12.00
C PHE A 30 4.01 -20.80 -11.23
N VAL A 31 5.26 -20.62 -11.66
CA VAL A 31 6.44 -21.23 -11.02
C VAL A 31 6.65 -20.70 -9.59
N PHE A 32 6.38 -19.42 -9.36
CA PHE A 32 6.55 -18.76 -8.06
C PHE A 32 5.22 -18.59 -7.30
N ARG A 33 4.14 -19.25 -7.71
CA ARG A 33 2.80 -19.06 -7.12
C ARG A 33 2.73 -19.35 -5.62
N ASP A 34 3.60 -20.21 -5.11
CA ASP A 34 3.64 -20.67 -3.72
C ASP A 34 4.71 -19.92 -2.90
N ARG A 35 5.21 -18.81 -3.44
CA ARG A 35 6.24 -17.98 -2.84
C ARG A 35 5.83 -16.51 -2.86
N LEU A 36 6.08 -15.82 -1.76
CA LEU A 36 5.77 -14.40 -1.60
C LEU A 36 7.06 -13.63 -1.35
N VAL A 37 7.23 -12.50 -2.00
CA VAL A 37 8.28 -11.55 -1.60
C VAL A 37 7.89 -10.95 -0.25
N TYR A 38 8.81 -10.95 0.73
CA TYR A 38 8.55 -10.48 2.10
C TYR A 38 8.01 -9.05 2.10
N HIS A 39 6.73 -8.85 2.47
CA HIS A 39 6.07 -7.55 2.28
C HIS A 39 4.87 -7.32 3.24
N ASP A 40 4.61 -6.05 3.62
CA ASP A 40 3.48 -5.60 4.46
C ASP A 40 2.10 -6.01 3.91
N SER A 41 1.99 -6.21 2.60
CA SER A 41 0.74 -6.59 1.92
C SER A 41 0.24 -7.96 2.33
N TRP A 42 1.14 -8.89 2.63
CA TRP A 42 0.79 -10.24 3.09
C TRP A 42 0.73 -10.28 4.61
N ARG A 43 1.68 -9.64 5.31
CA ARG A 43 1.69 -9.63 6.78
C ARG A 43 0.53 -8.85 7.40
N GLN A 44 0.10 -7.76 6.76
CA GLN A 44 -0.93 -6.86 7.28
C GLN A 44 -2.13 -6.77 6.33
N GLY A 45 -1.91 -6.54 5.03
CA GLY A 45 -3.00 -6.32 4.06
C GLY A 45 -3.95 -7.51 3.86
N PHE A 46 -3.39 -8.72 3.67
CA PHE A 46 -4.17 -9.94 3.44
C PHE A 46 -5.04 -10.35 4.65
N PRO A 47 -4.53 -10.40 5.90
CA PRO A 47 -5.35 -10.69 7.07
C PRO A 47 -6.60 -9.83 7.17
N ILE A 48 -6.46 -8.52 6.95
CA ILE A 48 -7.59 -7.58 6.97
C ILE A 48 -8.56 -7.87 5.84
N PHE A 49 -8.05 -8.02 4.61
CA PHE A 49 -8.87 -8.37 3.45
C PHE A 49 -9.70 -9.63 3.71
N TYR A 50 -9.06 -10.65 4.29
CA TYR A 50 -9.71 -11.93 4.59
C TYR A 50 -10.77 -11.79 5.68
N ALA A 51 -10.48 -11.06 6.76
CA ALA A 51 -11.46 -10.77 7.81
C ALA A 51 -12.68 -10.02 7.25
N VAL A 52 -12.45 -8.96 6.47
CA VAL A 52 -13.51 -8.17 5.83
C VAL A 52 -14.34 -9.03 4.89
N ALA A 53 -13.70 -9.88 4.07
CA ALA A 53 -14.42 -10.78 3.17
C ALA A 53 -15.35 -11.75 3.94
N LYS A 54 -14.93 -12.26 5.09
CA LYS A 54 -15.77 -13.14 5.92
C LYS A 54 -16.99 -12.41 6.49
N GLU A 55 -16.79 -11.21 7.03
CA GLU A 55 -17.86 -10.42 7.64
C GLU A 55 -18.87 -9.92 6.61
N THR A 56 -18.43 -9.73 5.36
CA THR A 56 -19.26 -9.10 4.33
C THR A 56 -20.31 -10.03 3.72
N THR A 57 -20.21 -11.36 3.72
CA THR A 57 -21.19 -12.36 3.16
C THR A 57 -21.90 -12.00 1.81
N CYS A 58 -22.69 -12.90 1.20
CA CYS A 58 -23.31 -12.61 -0.11
C CYS A 58 -24.37 -11.51 -0.09
N LEU A 59 -24.94 -11.22 1.08
CA LEU A 59 -25.99 -10.20 1.28
C LEU A 59 -25.51 -9.00 2.11
N GLY A 60 -24.28 -9.03 2.62
CA GLY A 60 -23.80 -8.10 3.64
C GLY A 60 -22.89 -7.00 3.13
N LEU A 61 -22.41 -7.00 1.88
CA LEU A 61 -21.62 -5.88 1.35
C LEU A 61 -22.37 -4.53 1.45
N PRO A 62 -23.68 -4.43 1.12
CA PRO A 62 -24.45 -3.20 1.35
C PRO A 62 -24.70 -2.89 2.83
N ARG A 63 -24.81 -3.93 3.69
CA ARG A 63 -24.98 -3.76 5.14
C ARG A 63 -23.70 -3.26 5.81
N TRP A 64 -22.56 -3.76 5.35
CA TRP A 64 -21.22 -3.42 5.82
C TRP A 64 -20.83 -1.99 5.44
N LEU A 65 -21.21 -1.51 4.24
CA LEU A 65 -21.03 -0.10 3.83
C LEU A 65 -21.76 0.89 4.76
N GLY A 66 -22.69 0.42 5.60
CA GLY A 66 -23.41 1.21 6.60
C GLY A 66 -22.88 1.10 8.03
N VAL A 67 -21.82 0.32 8.28
CA VAL A 67 -21.28 0.05 9.63
C VAL A 67 -20.33 1.15 10.07
N VAL A 68 -20.40 1.55 11.34
CA VAL A 68 -19.66 2.68 11.94
C VAL A 68 -18.14 2.52 11.87
N ASP A 69 -17.65 1.28 11.72
CA ASP A 69 -16.22 0.98 11.58
C ASP A 69 -15.68 1.10 10.13
N SER A 70 -16.51 1.53 9.18
CA SER A 70 -16.06 1.91 7.82
C SER A 70 -15.07 3.09 7.81
N GLY A 71 -14.87 3.75 8.96
CA GLY A 71 -14.02 4.93 9.15
C GLY A 71 -12.56 4.66 9.51
N SER A 72 -12.15 3.40 9.78
CA SER A 72 -10.73 3.16 10.06
C SER A 72 -9.92 3.46 8.78
N PRO A 73 -8.81 4.22 8.85
CA PRO A 73 -7.94 4.47 7.69
C PRO A 73 -7.52 3.17 6.99
N LEU A 74 -7.41 2.08 7.78
CA LEU A 74 -7.08 0.72 7.40
C LEU A 74 -8.19 0.00 6.60
N ILE A 75 -9.46 0.33 6.85
CA ILE A 75 -10.60 -0.18 6.09
C ILE A 75 -10.82 0.65 4.82
N ILE A 76 -10.55 1.96 4.85
CA ILE A 76 -10.43 2.79 3.65
C ILE A 76 -9.37 2.19 2.71
N TYR A 77 -8.22 1.71 3.21
CA TYR A 77 -7.22 0.95 2.41
C TYR A 77 -7.78 -0.25 1.64
N VAL A 78 -8.75 -0.93 2.23
CA VAL A 78 -9.36 -2.14 1.64
C VAL A 78 -10.49 -1.76 0.68
N MET A 79 -11.16 -0.62 0.92
CA MET A 79 -12.46 -0.26 0.33
C MET A 79 -12.46 0.99 -0.57
N SER A 80 -11.32 1.60 -0.83
CA SER A 80 -11.13 2.68 -1.80
C SER A 80 -11.88 2.50 -3.13
N PHE A 81 -12.59 3.54 -3.60
CA PHE A 81 -13.48 3.54 -4.78
C PHE A 81 -12.73 3.61 -6.12
N SER A 82 -11.97 2.58 -6.49
CA SER A 82 -11.25 2.56 -7.78
C SER A 82 -11.66 1.44 -8.72
N LEU A 83 -11.15 1.47 -9.96
CA LEU A 83 -11.31 0.36 -10.92
C LEU A 83 -10.66 -0.94 -10.39
N LEU A 84 -9.77 -0.86 -9.39
CA LEU A 84 -9.34 -2.03 -8.63
C LEU A 84 -10.50 -2.72 -7.92
N GLN A 85 -11.56 -2.00 -7.50
CA GLN A 85 -12.80 -2.59 -6.97
C GLN A 85 -13.51 -3.49 -7.97
N ILE A 86 -13.50 -3.17 -9.27
CA ILE A 86 -14.13 -4.06 -10.27
C ILE A 86 -13.47 -5.45 -10.25
N VAL A 87 -12.20 -5.53 -9.85
CA VAL A 87 -11.45 -6.80 -9.69
C VAL A 87 -11.47 -7.30 -8.23
N ARG A 88 -11.45 -6.39 -7.25
CA ARG A 88 -11.39 -6.65 -5.79
C ARG A 88 -12.73 -7.03 -5.18
N LEU A 89 -13.83 -6.46 -5.65
CA LEU A 89 -15.19 -6.82 -5.22
C LEU A 89 -15.52 -8.27 -5.60
N PRO A 90 -15.26 -8.75 -6.83
CA PRO A 90 -15.37 -10.18 -7.12
C PRO A 90 -14.47 -11.03 -6.22
N ALA A 91 -13.24 -10.61 -5.92
CA ALA A 91 -12.34 -11.36 -5.04
C ALA A 91 -12.85 -11.43 -3.59
N LEU A 92 -13.34 -10.31 -3.03
CA LEU A 92 -14.01 -10.23 -1.73
C LEU A 92 -15.27 -11.09 -1.73
N PHE A 93 -16.09 -10.97 -2.77
CA PHE A 93 -17.33 -11.72 -2.93
C PHE A 93 -17.06 -13.22 -3.01
N LEU A 94 -16.14 -13.66 -3.87
CA LEU A 94 -15.74 -15.07 -3.99
C LEU A 94 -15.22 -15.59 -2.65
N THR A 95 -14.35 -14.82 -1.98
CA THR A 95 -13.78 -15.21 -0.68
C THR A 95 -14.85 -15.33 0.40
N GLY A 96 -15.73 -14.35 0.53
CA GLY A 96 -16.79 -14.31 1.53
C GLY A 96 -17.95 -15.27 1.25
N CYS A 97 -18.43 -15.33 0.00
CA CYS A 97 -19.56 -16.17 -0.41
C CYS A 97 -19.21 -17.65 -0.45
N LEU A 98 -18.05 -18.00 -1.02
CA LEU A 98 -17.62 -19.40 -1.08
C LEU A 98 -16.98 -19.84 0.24
N ARG A 99 -16.84 -18.93 1.22
CA ARG A 99 -16.18 -19.17 2.51
C ARG A 99 -14.83 -19.87 2.32
N LEU A 100 -14.03 -19.31 1.43
CA LEU A 100 -12.73 -19.88 1.09
C LEU A 100 -11.86 -20.00 2.34
N ASP A 101 -11.13 -21.10 2.45
CA ASP A 101 -10.08 -21.22 3.44
C ASP A 101 -8.98 -20.18 3.17
N VAL A 102 -8.13 -19.94 4.17
CA VAL A 102 -7.09 -18.90 4.12
C VAL A 102 -6.19 -19.04 2.89
N ILE A 103 -5.83 -20.28 2.50
CA ILE A 103 -4.90 -20.54 1.40
C ILE A 103 -5.59 -20.22 0.07
N SER A 104 -6.79 -20.75 -0.13
CA SER A 104 -7.59 -20.45 -1.34
C SER A 104 -7.86 -18.96 -1.50
N ALA A 105 -8.18 -18.27 -0.40
CA ALA A 105 -8.38 -16.82 -0.40
C ALA A 105 -7.11 -16.05 -0.77
N MET A 106 -5.94 -16.53 -0.34
CA MET A 106 -4.65 -15.90 -0.68
C MET A 106 -4.33 -16.02 -2.17
N TYR A 107 -4.64 -17.15 -2.82
CA TYR A 107 -4.52 -17.26 -4.28
C TYR A 107 -5.48 -16.33 -5.02
N VAL A 108 -6.73 -16.21 -4.55
CA VAL A 108 -7.71 -15.26 -5.13
C VAL A 108 -7.21 -13.82 -4.99
N TYR A 109 -6.64 -13.48 -3.83
CA TYR A 109 -6.04 -12.18 -3.57
C TYR A 109 -4.82 -11.90 -4.48
N LEU A 110 -3.94 -12.90 -4.69
CA LEU A 110 -2.81 -12.79 -5.63
C LEU A 110 -3.29 -12.60 -7.08
N ALA A 111 -4.27 -13.41 -7.51
CA ALA A 111 -4.83 -13.33 -8.86
C ALA A 111 -5.44 -11.95 -9.15
N GLN A 112 -6.09 -11.34 -8.15
CA GLN A 112 -6.62 -9.98 -8.25
C GLN A 112 -5.51 -8.96 -8.57
N PHE A 113 -4.34 -9.06 -7.94
CA PHE A 113 -3.21 -8.17 -8.23
C PHE A 113 -2.68 -8.37 -9.64
N LEU A 114 -2.49 -9.62 -10.06
CA LEU A 114 -2.01 -9.95 -11.40
C LEU A 114 -2.96 -9.43 -12.49
N ALA A 115 -4.27 -9.57 -12.29
CA ALA A 115 -5.28 -9.06 -13.21
C ALA A 115 -5.28 -7.53 -13.29
N SER A 116 -5.20 -6.86 -12.14
CA SER A 116 -5.17 -5.40 -12.05
C SER A 116 -3.91 -4.83 -12.70
N TYR A 117 -2.79 -5.53 -12.55
CA TYR A 117 -1.54 -5.15 -13.18
C TYR A 117 -1.53 -5.34 -14.70
N LEU A 118 -2.12 -6.45 -15.19
CA LEU A 118 -2.34 -6.65 -16.61
C LEU A 118 -3.22 -5.53 -17.20
N ALA A 119 -4.24 -5.08 -16.45
CA ALA A 119 -5.07 -3.95 -16.84
C ALA A 119 -4.28 -2.63 -16.89
N LEU A 120 -3.39 -2.37 -15.93
CA LEU A 120 -2.47 -1.22 -15.99
C LEU A 120 -1.56 -1.29 -17.23
N ALA A 121 -0.96 -2.45 -17.52
CA ALA A 121 -0.14 -2.63 -18.72
C ALA A 121 -0.96 -2.39 -20.00
N GLY A 122 -2.21 -2.86 -20.04
CA GLY A 122 -3.17 -2.57 -21.10
C GLY A 122 -3.46 -1.07 -21.25
N GLY A 123 -3.67 -0.35 -20.14
CA GLY A 123 -3.80 1.12 -20.13
C GLY A 123 -2.56 1.82 -20.68
N MET A 124 -1.37 1.33 -20.33
CA MET A 124 -0.09 1.81 -20.87
C MET A 124 0.06 1.55 -22.37
N PHE A 125 -0.45 0.44 -22.89
CA PHE A 125 -0.54 0.21 -24.34
C PHE A 125 -1.42 1.26 -25.02
N VAL A 126 -2.62 1.53 -24.48
CA VAL A 126 -3.55 2.55 -25.00
C VAL A 126 -2.90 3.93 -24.99
N LEU A 127 -2.23 4.30 -23.90
CA LEU A 127 -1.44 5.51 -23.80
C LEU A 127 -0.38 5.57 -24.90
N GLY A 128 0.43 4.51 -25.04
CA GLY A 128 1.46 4.42 -26.07
C GLY A 128 0.92 4.54 -27.50
N ARG A 129 -0.29 4.02 -27.77
CA ARG A 129 -0.96 4.16 -29.08
C ARG A 129 -1.30 5.61 -29.43
N LEU A 130 -1.46 6.46 -28.42
CA LEU A 130 -1.72 7.89 -28.58
C LEU A 130 -0.43 8.70 -28.59
N LEU A 131 0.54 8.37 -27.76
CA LEU A 131 1.79 9.13 -27.63
C LEU A 131 2.78 8.87 -28.78
N PHE A 132 2.83 7.66 -29.30
CA PHE A 132 3.88 7.22 -30.24
C PHE A 132 3.35 7.05 -31.66
N SER A 133 4.23 7.26 -32.65
CA SER A 133 3.86 7.13 -34.06
C SER A 133 3.74 5.65 -34.47
N ARG A 134 4.61 4.79 -33.92
CA ARG A 134 4.66 3.37 -34.26
C ARG A 134 3.93 2.51 -33.24
N ARG A 135 3.13 1.54 -33.71
CA ARG A 135 2.43 0.55 -32.86
C ARG A 135 3.41 -0.28 -32.02
N LEU A 136 4.60 -0.53 -32.56
CA LEU A 136 5.62 -1.34 -31.90
C LEU A 136 6.20 -0.65 -30.66
N SER A 137 6.26 0.69 -30.64
CA SER A 137 6.64 1.46 -29.45
C SER A 137 5.59 1.36 -28.34
N ALA A 138 4.30 1.31 -28.71
CA ALA A 138 3.21 1.07 -27.76
C ALA A 138 3.27 -0.35 -27.19
N LEU A 139 3.59 -1.35 -28.03
CA LEU A 139 3.83 -2.72 -27.57
C LEU A 139 5.05 -2.80 -26.65
N PHE A 140 6.12 -2.05 -26.93
CA PHE A 140 7.26 -1.93 -26.03
C PHE A 140 6.83 -1.37 -24.67
N LEU A 141 5.99 -0.33 -24.64
CA LEU A 141 5.50 0.24 -23.38
C LEU A 141 4.64 -0.76 -22.60
N PHE A 142 3.81 -1.57 -23.27
CA PHE A 142 3.04 -2.66 -22.66
C PHE A 142 3.97 -3.69 -22.00
N VAL A 143 4.94 -4.23 -22.75
CA VAL A 143 5.87 -5.26 -22.27
C VAL A 143 6.79 -4.70 -21.19
N GLY A 144 7.32 -3.50 -21.40
CA GLY A 144 8.16 -2.81 -20.42
C GLY A 144 7.41 -2.52 -19.13
N THR A 145 6.11 -2.19 -19.21
CA THR A 145 5.27 -2.12 -18.02
C THR A 145 5.19 -3.50 -17.39
N LEU A 146 4.66 -4.53 -18.08
CA LEU A 146 4.45 -5.88 -17.55
C LEU A 146 5.69 -6.48 -16.85
N TYR A 147 6.87 -6.28 -17.42
CA TYR A 147 8.14 -6.81 -16.90
C TYR A 147 8.90 -5.86 -15.99
N ALA A 148 8.48 -4.59 -15.85
CA ALA A 148 8.90 -3.79 -14.72
C ALA A 148 8.39 -4.39 -13.39
N GLY A 149 7.43 -5.33 -13.43
CA GLY A 149 6.63 -5.83 -12.31
C GLY A 149 7.37 -6.36 -11.08
N LEU A 150 8.67 -6.65 -11.17
CA LEU A 150 9.53 -6.86 -10.01
C LEU A 150 9.43 -5.71 -9.03
N PHE A 151 9.36 -4.51 -9.59
CA PHE A 151 9.04 -3.25 -8.93
C PHE A 151 7.75 -3.32 -8.11
N LEU A 152 6.67 -3.92 -8.63
CA LEU A 152 5.35 -3.96 -7.98
C LEU A 152 5.24 -5.09 -6.96
N ASP A 153 5.91 -6.21 -7.20
CA ASP A 153 5.91 -7.33 -6.26
C ASP A 153 6.82 -7.06 -5.05
N ALA A 154 7.90 -6.30 -5.26
CA ALA A 154 8.80 -5.84 -4.20
C ALA A 154 8.27 -4.64 -3.40
N SER A 155 7.34 -3.83 -3.95
CA SER A 155 6.83 -2.63 -3.30
C SER A 155 5.32 -2.66 -3.11
N HIS A 156 4.87 -2.91 -1.87
CA HIS A 156 3.52 -2.58 -1.38
C HIS A 156 2.41 -2.86 -2.39
N SER A 157 2.40 -4.06 -2.98
CA SER A 157 1.81 -4.40 -4.29
C SER A 157 0.39 -3.87 -4.58
N GLY A 158 -0.46 -3.73 -3.58
CA GLY A 158 -1.77 -3.07 -3.74
C GLY A 158 -1.73 -1.54 -3.76
N GLN A 159 -0.91 -0.94 -2.90
CA GLN A 159 -0.78 0.52 -2.78
C GLN A 159 -0.13 1.13 -4.01
N VAL A 160 0.93 0.51 -4.51
CA VAL A 160 1.62 1.03 -5.69
C VAL A 160 0.73 1.01 -6.91
N LEU A 161 0.01 -0.10 -7.10
CA LEU A 161 -0.92 -0.21 -8.21
C LEU A 161 -2.02 0.85 -8.13
N ALA A 162 -2.62 1.06 -6.95
CA ALA A 162 -3.62 2.10 -6.72
C ALA A 162 -3.08 3.51 -7.07
N ILE A 163 -1.84 3.82 -6.70
CA ILE A 163 -1.20 5.12 -6.95
C ILE A 163 -1.07 5.43 -8.45
N ILE A 164 -0.67 4.46 -9.29
CA ILE A 164 -0.43 4.70 -10.73
C ILE A 164 -1.52 4.22 -11.67
N PHE A 165 -2.51 3.45 -11.20
CA PHE A 165 -3.51 2.82 -12.07
C PHE A 165 -4.22 3.82 -12.99
N TRP A 166 -4.57 4.99 -12.46
CA TRP A 166 -5.32 6.02 -13.19
C TRP A 166 -4.44 6.91 -14.08
N MET A 167 -3.12 6.91 -13.90
CA MET A 167 -2.21 7.79 -14.62
C MET A 167 -2.28 7.65 -16.14
N PRO A 168 -2.28 6.45 -16.74
CA PRO A 168 -2.43 6.32 -18.19
C PRO A 168 -3.71 6.97 -18.69
N TRP A 169 -4.84 6.78 -18.00
CA TRP A 169 -6.14 7.30 -18.41
C TRP A 169 -6.23 8.82 -18.31
N ILE A 170 -5.67 9.40 -17.23
CA ILE A 170 -5.55 10.85 -17.07
C ILE A 170 -4.75 11.46 -18.21
N ILE A 171 -3.60 10.88 -18.53
CA ILE A 171 -2.72 11.40 -19.60
C ILE A 171 -3.37 11.20 -20.98
N VAL A 172 -4.02 10.06 -21.22
CA VAL A 172 -4.80 9.82 -22.45
C VAL A 172 -5.85 10.92 -22.65
N ALA A 173 -6.63 11.22 -21.62
CA ALA A 173 -7.64 12.27 -21.66
C ALA A 173 -7.01 13.66 -21.87
N ALA A 174 -5.92 13.97 -21.17
CA ALA A 174 -5.18 15.23 -21.32
C ALA A 174 -4.60 15.41 -22.74
N VAL A 175 -4.06 14.35 -23.34
CA VAL A 175 -3.54 14.38 -24.72
C VAL A 175 -4.67 14.58 -25.72
N GLN A 176 -5.81 13.90 -25.53
CA GLN A 176 -6.96 14.06 -26.42
C GLN A 176 -7.57 15.45 -26.32
N PHE A 177 -7.61 16.00 -25.11
CA PHE A 177 -7.95 17.39 -24.87
C PHE A 177 -7.02 18.35 -25.64
N HIS A 178 -5.70 18.17 -25.54
CA HIS A 178 -4.73 19.01 -26.26
C HIS A 178 -4.94 18.94 -27.79
N ARG A 179 -5.30 17.77 -28.34
CA ARG A 179 -5.59 17.59 -29.77
C ARG A 179 -6.91 18.20 -30.24
N HIS A 180 -7.86 18.39 -29.33
CA HIS A 180 -9.20 18.87 -29.61
C HIS A 180 -9.51 20.20 -28.90
N ASP A 181 -8.47 20.97 -28.54
CA ASP A 181 -8.55 22.21 -27.78
C ASP A 181 -9.49 23.25 -28.43
N ARG A 182 -9.56 23.26 -29.77
CA ARG A 182 -10.42 24.15 -30.56
C ARG A 182 -11.85 23.62 -30.77
N ARG A 183 -12.14 22.35 -30.44
CA ARG A 183 -13.47 21.74 -30.64
C ARG A 183 -14.24 21.66 -29.33
N SER A 184 -15.56 21.65 -29.41
CA SER A 184 -16.44 21.45 -28.23
C SER A 184 -16.18 20.13 -27.50
N SER A 185 -15.72 19.10 -28.24
CA SER A 185 -15.33 17.81 -27.67
C SER A 185 -14.13 17.88 -26.72
N GLY A 186 -13.29 18.92 -26.81
CA GLY A 186 -12.16 19.11 -25.91
C GLY A 186 -12.60 19.19 -24.43
N ALA A 187 -13.68 19.91 -24.14
CA ALA A 187 -14.19 20.07 -22.77
C ALA A 187 -14.58 18.73 -22.11
N TRP A 188 -15.08 17.77 -22.89
CA TRP A 188 -15.40 16.43 -22.41
C TRP A 188 -14.15 15.63 -22.04
N PHE A 189 -13.08 15.72 -22.84
CA PHE A 189 -11.81 15.07 -22.51
C PHE A 189 -11.16 15.68 -21.26
N LEU A 190 -11.24 16.99 -21.07
CA LEU A 190 -10.77 17.63 -19.84
C LEU A 190 -11.60 17.17 -18.62
N SER A 191 -12.93 17.09 -18.77
CA SER A 191 -13.80 16.58 -17.72
C SER A 191 -13.49 15.11 -17.37
N ALA A 192 -13.19 14.27 -18.37
CA ALA A 192 -12.74 12.90 -18.15
C ALA A 192 -11.38 12.84 -17.43
N ALA A 193 -10.42 13.70 -17.78
CA ALA A 193 -9.12 13.76 -17.09
C ALA A 193 -9.30 14.14 -15.61
N VAL A 194 -10.17 15.12 -15.32
CA VAL A 194 -10.51 15.53 -13.95
C VAL A 194 -11.21 14.40 -13.21
N LEU A 195 -12.16 13.70 -13.85
CA LEU A 195 -12.83 12.54 -13.27
C LEU A 195 -11.82 11.45 -12.88
N PHE A 196 -10.92 11.05 -13.79
CA PHE A 196 -9.92 10.03 -13.48
C PHE A 196 -8.93 10.46 -12.39
N ALA A 197 -8.54 11.75 -12.36
CA ALA A 197 -7.71 12.29 -11.29
C ALA A 197 -8.44 12.29 -9.94
N CYS A 198 -9.73 12.62 -9.92
CA CYS A 198 -10.56 12.56 -8.73
C CYS A 198 -10.77 11.12 -8.25
N LEU A 199 -11.05 10.18 -9.16
CA LEU A 199 -11.12 8.75 -8.84
C LEU A 199 -9.79 8.23 -8.27
N GLY A 200 -8.65 8.68 -8.80
CA GLY A 200 -7.34 8.37 -8.24
C GLY A 200 -7.10 8.99 -6.86
N ALA A 201 -7.59 10.21 -6.62
CA ALA A 201 -7.50 10.86 -5.30
C ALA A 201 -8.41 10.19 -4.25
N LEU A 202 -9.54 9.62 -4.67
CA LEU A 202 -10.46 8.84 -3.84
C LEU A 202 -10.05 7.38 -3.68
N ASP A 203 -9.03 6.92 -4.41
CA ASP A 203 -8.50 5.57 -4.28
C ASP A 203 -7.69 5.46 -2.98
N GLN A 204 -6.37 5.57 -3.06
CA GLN A 204 -5.51 5.55 -1.88
C GLN A 204 -4.66 6.80 -1.81
N TYR A 205 -4.61 7.40 -0.60
CA TYR A 205 -3.74 8.52 -0.27
C TYR A 205 -3.88 9.72 -1.25
N PRO A 206 -4.92 10.58 -1.09
CA PRO A 206 -5.24 11.66 -2.04
C PRO A 206 -4.04 12.57 -2.40
N HIS A 207 -3.10 12.72 -1.46
CA HIS A 207 -1.91 13.54 -1.64
C HIS A 207 -0.96 13.04 -2.75
N PHE A 208 -0.83 11.73 -3.03
CA PHE A 208 0.03 11.23 -4.11
C PHE A 208 -0.47 11.69 -5.47
N MET A 209 -1.75 11.45 -5.75
CA MET A 209 -2.37 11.84 -7.01
C MET A 209 -2.42 13.37 -7.17
N LEU A 210 -2.79 14.10 -6.11
CA LEU A 210 -2.86 15.56 -6.15
C LEU A 210 -1.50 16.20 -6.42
N LEU A 211 -0.44 15.75 -5.74
CA LEU A 211 0.91 16.31 -5.96
C LEU A 211 1.43 15.99 -7.36
N ALA A 212 1.22 14.75 -7.84
CA ALA A 212 1.60 14.37 -9.21
C ALA A 212 0.82 15.19 -10.26
N ALA A 213 -0.48 15.41 -10.06
CA ALA A 213 -1.31 16.23 -10.94
C ALA A 213 -0.88 17.71 -10.94
N VAL A 214 -0.59 18.28 -9.76
CA VAL A 214 -0.09 19.66 -9.63
C VAL A 214 1.27 19.82 -10.27
N ALA A 215 2.21 18.90 -10.04
CA ALA A 215 3.54 18.93 -10.65
C ALA A 215 3.46 18.80 -12.17
N GLY A 216 2.71 17.81 -12.68
CA GLY A 216 2.52 17.59 -14.12
C GLY A 216 1.80 18.75 -14.81
N GLY A 217 0.72 19.25 -14.21
CA GLY A 217 -0.04 20.40 -14.70
C GLY A 217 0.74 21.71 -14.66
N GLY A 218 1.46 21.98 -13.56
CA GLY A 218 2.32 23.15 -13.42
C GLY A 218 3.45 23.18 -14.44
N LEU A 219 4.13 22.04 -14.65
CA LEU A 219 5.13 21.89 -15.71
C LEU A 219 4.52 22.05 -17.10
N TYR A 220 3.32 21.53 -17.32
CA TYR A 220 2.62 21.73 -18.59
C TYR A 220 2.35 23.21 -18.85
N VAL A 221 1.88 23.96 -17.86
CA VAL A 221 1.69 25.42 -17.97
C VAL A 221 3.02 26.13 -18.21
N ALA A 222 4.10 25.73 -17.53
CA ALA A 222 5.42 26.35 -17.68
C ALA A 222 6.02 26.13 -19.08
N VAL A 223 5.84 24.95 -19.67
CA VAL A 223 6.40 24.56 -20.98
C VAL A 223 5.51 25.01 -22.15
N TRP A 224 4.19 25.05 -21.95
CA TRP A 224 3.19 25.44 -22.95
C TRP A 224 2.37 26.67 -22.49
N ARG A 225 3.05 27.76 -22.09
CA ARG A 225 2.47 29.00 -21.50
C ARG A 225 1.25 29.65 -22.19
N PRO A 226 1.04 29.64 -23.53
CA PRO A 226 0.03 30.52 -24.14
C PRO A 226 -1.48 30.15 -24.12
N PRO A 227 -1.98 28.92 -23.82
CA PRO A 227 -3.39 28.62 -24.06
C PRO A 227 -4.29 28.63 -22.81
N LEU A 228 -3.79 28.54 -21.57
CA LEU A 228 -4.68 28.14 -20.45
C LEU A 228 -5.81 29.15 -20.15
N ARG A 229 -5.52 30.46 -20.10
CA ARG A 229 -6.54 31.50 -19.82
C ARG A 229 -7.57 31.62 -20.95
N GLU A 230 -7.09 31.62 -22.18
CA GLU A 230 -7.89 31.70 -23.39
C GLU A 230 -8.83 30.48 -23.51
N LEU A 231 -8.32 29.31 -23.11
CA LEU A 231 -9.00 28.04 -23.22
C LEU A 231 -10.02 27.84 -22.09
N VAL A 232 -9.71 28.26 -20.86
CA VAL A 232 -10.69 28.33 -19.76
C VAL A 232 -11.82 29.29 -20.13
N ARG A 233 -11.53 30.48 -20.67
CA ARG A 233 -12.58 31.40 -21.13
C ARG A 233 -13.47 30.79 -22.23
N ARG A 234 -12.89 30.10 -23.21
CA ARG A 234 -13.64 29.48 -24.33
C ARG A 234 -14.53 28.32 -23.91
N HIS A 235 -14.10 27.53 -22.93
CA HIS A 235 -14.81 26.31 -22.52
C HIS A 235 -15.47 26.40 -21.14
N ALA A 236 -15.41 27.55 -20.44
CA ALA A 236 -15.89 27.72 -19.07
C ALA A 236 -17.31 27.17 -18.83
N SER A 237 -18.26 27.50 -19.71
CA SER A 237 -19.65 27.04 -19.61
C SER A 237 -19.83 25.52 -19.78
N ARG A 238 -18.83 24.82 -20.34
CA ARG A 238 -18.81 23.37 -20.57
C ARG A 238 -17.96 22.61 -19.56
N LEU A 239 -17.27 23.30 -18.65
CA LEU A 239 -16.45 22.68 -17.59
C LEU A 239 -17.24 22.41 -16.31
N TRP A 240 -18.54 22.69 -16.29
CA TRP A 240 -19.40 22.38 -15.15
C TRP A 240 -19.33 20.90 -14.69
N PRO A 241 -19.16 19.87 -15.56
CA PRO A 241 -19.03 18.50 -15.09
C PRO A 241 -17.73 18.29 -14.31
N ALA A 242 -16.62 18.86 -14.80
CA ALA A 242 -15.33 18.82 -14.11
C ALA A 242 -15.41 19.53 -12.74
N ALA A 243 -16.05 20.70 -12.70
CA ALA A 243 -16.26 21.45 -11.46
C ALA A 243 -17.13 20.68 -10.47
N LEU A 244 -18.22 20.07 -10.93
CA LEU A 244 -19.10 19.24 -10.11
C LEU A 244 -18.34 18.03 -9.53
N VAL A 245 -17.56 17.31 -10.34
CA VAL A 245 -16.76 16.17 -9.88
C VAL A 245 -15.72 16.61 -8.86
N LEU A 246 -15.04 17.73 -9.07
CA LEU A 246 -14.10 18.30 -8.09
C LEU A 246 -14.79 18.68 -6.79
N MET A 247 -15.96 19.32 -6.85
CA MET A 247 -16.73 19.67 -5.65
C MET A 247 -17.19 18.43 -4.88
N ILE A 248 -17.73 17.42 -5.56
CA ILE A 248 -18.13 16.15 -4.93
C ILE A 248 -16.92 15.48 -4.29
N THR A 249 -15.79 15.43 -4.99
CA THR A 249 -14.56 14.82 -4.49
C THR A 249 -14.00 15.60 -3.29
N ALA A 250 -13.98 16.92 -3.35
CA ALA A 250 -13.56 17.76 -2.24
C ALA A 250 -14.48 17.61 -1.03
N PHE A 251 -15.79 17.53 -1.24
CA PHE A 251 -16.77 17.26 -0.19
C PHE A 251 -16.56 15.87 0.42
N GLN A 252 -16.36 14.83 -0.40
CA GLN A 252 -16.07 13.47 0.08
C GLN A 252 -14.76 13.41 0.87
N LEU A 253 -13.68 14.03 0.37
CA LEU A 253 -12.42 14.13 1.09
C LEU A 253 -12.55 14.94 2.38
N TRP A 254 -13.40 15.98 2.39
CA TRP A 254 -13.71 16.77 3.58
C TRP A 254 -14.51 15.97 4.61
N VAL A 255 -15.53 15.20 4.18
CA VAL A 255 -16.28 14.29 5.04
C VAL A 255 -15.39 13.17 5.57
N ALA A 256 -14.57 12.56 4.72
CA ALA A 256 -13.59 11.55 5.13
C ALA A 256 -12.59 12.14 6.13
N LYS A 257 -12.09 13.36 5.89
CA LYS A 257 -11.23 14.08 6.85
C LYS A 257 -11.98 14.41 8.14
N GLY A 258 -13.25 14.80 8.08
CA GLY A 258 -14.06 15.09 9.26
C GLY A 258 -14.29 13.83 10.10
N ALA A 259 -14.59 12.72 9.44
CA ALA A 259 -14.73 11.41 10.07
C ALA A 259 -13.40 10.91 10.66
N VAL A 260 -12.30 10.97 9.90
CA VAL A 260 -10.94 10.58 10.34
C VAL A 260 -10.38 11.55 11.39
N GLY A 261 -10.73 12.83 11.34
CA GLY A 261 -10.33 13.83 12.33
C GLY A 261 -11.12 13.71 13.64
N GLY A 262 -12.37 13.24 13.55
CA GLY A 262 -13.17 12.81 14.70
C GLY A 262 -12.71 11.46 15.26
N TYR A 263 -12.24 10.56 14.39
CA TYR A 263 -11.57 9.31 14.74
C TYR A 263 -10.17 9.64 15.27
N ARG A 264 -10.01 9.82 16.58
CA ARG A 264 -8.67 9.99 17.17
C ARG A 264 -7.97 8.62 17.15
N PRO A 265 -7.08 8.28 16.18
CA PRO A 265 -6.27 7.08 16.33
C PRO A 265 -5.54 7.18 17.67
N SER A 266 -5.40 6.05 18.38
CA SER A 266 -4.69 5.94 19.66
C SER A 266 -3.58 6.99 19.74
N VAL A 267 -3.75 8.00 20.60
CA VAL A 267 -2.93 9.20 20.61
C VAL A 267 -1.51 8.86 21.09
N ARG A 268 -0.72 8.36 20.15
CA ARG A 268 0.73 8.49 20.07
C ARG A 268 1.13 9.37 18.89
N SER A 269 0.21 10.23 18.44
CA SER A 269 0.45 11.14 17.31
C SER A 269 -0.05 12.54 17.58
N ASP A 270 0.43 13.16 18.66
CA ASP A 270 1.08 14.45 18.43
C ASP A 270 2.32 14.18 17.56
N LEU A 271 2.08 13.88 16.28
CA LEU A 271 3.10 13.84 15.24
C LEU A 271 3.46 15.29 14.88
N VAL A 272 3.73 16.09 15.90
CA VAL A 272 4.64 17.22 15.76
C VAL A 272 6.02 16.57 15.69
N LEU A 273 6.39 16.10 14.49
CA LEU A 273 7.73 15.60 14.22
C LEU A 273 8.70 16.73 14.55
N HIS A 274 9.29 16.67 15.75
CA HIS A 274 10.36 17.58 16.10
C HIS A 274 11.53 17.28 15.18
N ARG A 275 12.26 18.32 14.76
CA ARG A 275 13.40 18.18 13.85
C ARG A 275 14.45 17.17 14.33
N ARG A 276 14.46 16.88 15.64
CA ARG A 276 15.31 15.88 16.30
C ARG A 276 14.84 14.44 16.07
N ASP A 277 13.54 14.19 15.92
CA ASP A 277 12.95 12.86 15.68
C ASP A 277 13.01 12.47 14.19
N LEU A 278 13.26 13.43 13.29
CA LEU A 278 13.62 13.16 11.89
C LEU A 278 14.93 12.37 11.74
N ALA A 279 15.76 12.28 12.79
CA ALA A 279 16.91 11.39 12.83
C ALA A 279 16.52 9.90 12.83
N GLU A 280 15.26 9.58 13.17
CA GLU A 280 14.69 8.23 13.12
C GLU A 280 13.93 7.95 11.80
N VAL A 281 13.74 8.96 10.95
CA VAL A 281 13.07 8.78 9.66
C VAL A 281 14.04 8.13 8.67
N VAL A 282 13.61 7.01 8.11
CA VAL A 282 14.40 6.09 7.29
C VAL A 282 14.55 6.68 5.87
N PHE A 283 15.71 7.28 5.59
CA PHE A 283 15.99 7.97 4.32
C PHE A 283 16.24 7.03 3.13
N VAL A 284 15.68 7.37 1.96
CA VAL A 284 16.06 6.78 0.66
C VAL A 284 17.52 7.14 0.36
N GLN A 285 18.41 6.15 0.41
CA GLN A 285 19.84 6.35 0.23
C GLN A 285 20.21 6.44 -1.26
N PRO A 286 21.32 7.14 -1.60
CA PRO A 286 21.96 7.05 -2.93
C PRO A 286 22.19 5.60 -3.42
N ALA A 287 22.27 4.64 -2.50
CA ALA A 287 22.38 3.21 -2.79
C ALA A 287 21.22 2.65 -3.66
N ALA A 288 20.02 3.22 -3.58
CA ALA A 288 18.90 2.84 -4.45
C ALA A 288 19.16 3.19 -5.94
N LEU A 289 20.01 4.18 -6.23
CA LEU A 289 20.45 4.47 -7.60
C LEU A 289 21.44 3.44 -8.12
N ILE A 290 22.21 2.81 -7.23
CA ILE A 290 23.14 1.74 -7.61
C ILE A 290 22.34 0.47 -7.97
N ALA A 291 21.32 0.15 -7.16
CA ALA A 291 20.39 -0.95 -7.42
C ALA A 291 19.65 -0.83 -8.76
N MET A 292 19.48 0.38 -9.30
CA MET A 292 18.92 0.61 -10.64
C MET A 292 19.78 -0.01 -11.77
N PHE A 293 21.08 -0.14 -11.57
CA PHE A 293 22.01 -0.66 -12.58
C PHE A 293 22.45 -2.10 -12.30
N LEU A 294 22.62 -2.48 -11.04
CA LEU A 294 23.12 -3.79 -10.60
C LEU A 294 22.24 -4.35 -9.46
N PRO A 295 20.97 -4.69 -9.73
CA PRO A 295 20.02 -5.06 -8.70
C PRO A 295 20.33 -6.39 -7.99
N ILE A 296 20.85 -7.41 -8.69
CA ILE A 296 21.08 -8.73 -8.11
C ILE A 296 22.24 -8.68 -7.12
N ASP A 297 23.38 -8.12 -7.54
CA ASP A 297 24.55 -7.94 -6.69
C ASP A 297 24.23 -7.07 -5.48
N PHE A 298 23.46 -6.00 -5.69
CA PHE A 298 23.05 -5.10 -4.62
C PHE A 298 22.20 -5.80 -3.56
N LEU A 299 21.18 -6.59 -3.96
CA LEU A 299 20.32 -7.33 -3.03
C LEU A 299 21.10 -8.39 -2.25
N ALA A 300 21.92 -9.17 -2.93
CA ALA A 300 22.69 -10.23 -2.30
C ALA A 300 23.70 -9.67 -1.29
N GLY A 301 24.25 -8.48 -1.56
CA GLY A 301 25.17 -7.77 -0.66
C GLY A 301 24.49 -6.86 0.37
N PHE A 302 23.15 -6.80 0.42
CA PHE A 302 22.42 -5.79 1.18
C PHE A 302 22.53 -5.95 2.70
N GLY A 303 22.54 -7.19 3.20
CA GLY A 303 22.65 -7.49 4.64
C GLY A 303 23.87 -6.82 5.29
N ASP A 304 24.98 -6.76 4.56
CA ASP A 304 26.24 -6.15 4.99
C ASP A 304 26.24 -4.61 4.88
N VAL A 305 25.35 -4.07 4.05
CA VAL A 305 25.16 -2.63 3.81
C VAL A 305 24.13 -2.01 4.77
N ARG A 306 23.24 -2.83 5.33
CA ARG A 306 22.18 -2.46 6.26
C ARG A 306 22.71 -1.79 7.54
N GLY A 307 23.97 -2.03 7.91
CA GLY A 307 24.70 -1.35 8.98
C GLY A 307 25.29 0.02 8.61
N GLY A 308 25.08 0.49 7.38
CA GLY A 308 25.51 1.79 6.88
C GLY A 308 26.79 1.71 6.05
N LEU A 309 26.64 1.61 4.73
CA LEU A 309 27.68 1.88 3.71
C LEU A 309 28.41 3.21 3.99
N PHE A 310 27.65 4.19 4.49
CA PHE A 310 28.13 5.52 4.83
C PHE A 310 28.63 5.66 6.27
N GLY A 311 28.44 4.71 7.18
CA GLY A 311 28.96 4.83 8.55
C GLY A 311 30.49 5.04 8.59
N PRO A 312 31.28 4.18 7.92
CA PRO A 312 32.73 4.32 7.83
C PRO A 312 33.18 5.46 6.89
N ILE A 313 32.56 5.60 5.72
CA ILE A 313 32.90 6.64 4.73
C ILE A 313 32.62 8.04 5.28
N TRP A 314 31.51 8.24 6.00
CA TRP A 314 31.14 9.51 6.62
C TRP A 314 32.04 9.87 7.80
N ARG A 315 32.52 8.88 8.58
CA ARG A 315 33.54 9.13 9.61
C ARG A 315 34.83 9.70 9.02
N GLN A 316 35.16 9.36 7.77
CA GLN A 316 36.37 9.84 7.08
C GLN A 316 36.13 11.10 6.22
N THR A 317 34.92 11.33 5.71
CA THR A 317 34.55 12.48 4.85
C THR A 317 33.66 13.52 5.54
N TRP A 318 33.66 13.53 6.88
CA TRP A 318 32.84 14.37 7.77
C TRP A 318 32.88 15.88 7.49
N TRP A 319 33.91 16.36 6.79
CA TRP A 319 34.12 17.76 6.42
C TRP A 319 33.36 18.20 5.15
N LEU A 320 32.88 17.26 4.32
CA LEU A 320 32.15 17.55 3.08
C LEU A 320 30.63 17.74 3.28
N PHE A 321 30.07 17.24 4.39
CA PHE A 321 28.62 17.30 4.62
C PHE A 321 28.29 17.51 6.12
N PRO A 322 27.74 18.67 6.52
CA PRO A 322 27.62 19.08 7.93
C PRO A 322 26.38 18.51 8.65
N LEU A 323 25.95 17.28 8.34
CA LEU A 323 24.71 16.69 8.86
C LEU A 323 24.99 15.44 9.71
N ARG A 324 25.44 15.66 10.96
CA ARG A 324 25.84 14.60 11.93
C ARG A 324 24.73 13.64 12.38
N ALA A 325 23.46 13.84 12.02
CA ALA A 325 22.31 13.18 12.66
C ALA A 325 21.51 12.21 11.78
N LEU A 326 21.91 11.96 10.53
CA LEU A 326 21.11 11.14 9.62
C LEU A 326 21.46 9.66 9.78
N ARG A 327 20.58 8.87 10.40
CA ARG A 327 20.65 7.40 10.37
C ARG A 327 20.06 6.91 9.06
N PHE A 328 20.83 6.13 8.32
CA PHE A 328 20.44 5.59 7.03
C PHE A 328 20.07 4.11 7.21
N SER A 329 18.82 3.75 6.96
CA SER A 329 18.34 2.38 6.85
C SER A 329 17.52 2.29 5.56
N ILE A 330 17.56 1.16 4.86
CA ILE A 330 16.66 0.88 3.72
C ILE A 330 16.07 -0.51 4.00
N PHE A 331 14.81 -0.74 3.64
CA PHE A 331 14.32 -2.10 3.44
C PHE A 331 14.89 -2.63 2.11
N PRO A 332 15.54 -3.80 2.06
CA PRO A 332 16.24 -4.29 0.85
C PRO A 332 15.41 -4.23 -0.45
N LEU A 333 14.09 -4.35 -0.33
CA LEU A 333 13.15 -4.34 -1.44
C LEU A 333 12.83 -2.92 -1.95
N ASP A 334 12.84 -1.92 -1.07
CA ASP A 334 12.63 -0.51 -1.40
C ASP A 334 13.71 0.04 -2.34
N SER A 335 14.93 -0.50 -2.28
CA SER A 335 16.01 -0.15 -3.21
C SER A 335 15.78 -0.63 -4.65
N LEU A 336 14.94 -1.65 -4.85
CA LEU A 336 14.60 -2.15 -6.19
C LEU A 336 13.54 -1.29 -6.88
N LEU A 337 12.97 -0.33 -6.16
CA LEU A 337 11.92 0.53 -6.66
C LEU A 337 12.34 1.33 -7.91
N PHE A 338 13.62 1.61 -8.14
CA PHE A 338 14.01 2.37 -9.34
C PHE A 338 14.38 1.50 -10.55
N TYR A 339 14.33 0.17 -10.41
CA TYR A 339 14.78 -0.74 -11.45
C TYR A 339 13.74 -0.94 -12.56
N VAL A 340 14.00 -0.35 -13.74
CA VAL A 340 13.20 -0.55 -14.98
C VAL A 340 13.86 -1.48 -15.99
N GLY A 341 15.14 -1.82 -15.79
CA GLY A 341 15.95 -2.56 -16.75
C GLY A 341 16.93 -1.75 -17.57
N PHE A 342 17.97 -2.43 -18.04
CA PHE A 342 19.03 -1.83 -18.86
C PHE A 342 18.53 -1.31 -20.21
N VAL A 343 17.70 -2.10 -20.92
CA VAL A 343 17.15 -1.70 -22.23
C VAL A 343 16.27 -0.44 -22.10
N PRO A 344 15.28 -0.36 -21.19
CA PRO A 344 14.51 0.86 -20.98
C PRO A 344 15.36 2.06 -20.56
N ALA A 345 16.38 1.87 -19.71
CA ALA A 345 17.28 2.95 -19.32
C ALA A 345 18.02 3.57 -20.51
N VAL A 346 18.58 2.75 -21.41
CA VAL A 346 19.25 3.23 -22.63
C VAL A 346 18.28 3.97 -23.55
N LEU A 347 17.05 3.46 -23.71
CA LEU A 347 16.04 4.08 -24.56
C LEU A 347 15.51 5.40 -23.96
N ALA A 348 15.32 5.47 -22.64
CA ALA A 348 14.94 6.71 -21.97
C ALA A 348 16.00 7.79 -22.17
N LEU A 349 17.29 7.43 -22.06
CA LEU A 349 18.39 8.35 -22.34
C LEU A 349 18.45 8.75 -23.83
N ALA A 350 18.17 7.81 -24.74
CA ALA A 350 18.04 8.11 -26.17
C ALA A 350 16.93 9.15 -26.44
N PHE A 351 15.79 9.07 -25.74
CA PHE A 351 14.76 10.12 -25.82
C PHE A 351 15.27 11.47 -25.30
N GLY A 352 16.00 11.49 -24.18
CA GLY A 352 16.59 12.71 -23.61
C GLY A 352 17.50 13.46 -24.60
N MET A 353 18.15 12.73 -25.52
CA MET A 353 19.02 13.29 -26.56
C MET A 353 18.32 13.49 -27.92
N ARG A 354 17.03 13.12 -28.05
CA ARG A 354 16.32 13.20 -29.33
C ARG A 354 16.19 14.67 -29.80
N PRO A 355 16.55 14.99 -31.05
CA PRO A 355 16.35 16.33 -31.61
C PRO A 355 14.86 16.61 -31.91
N GLY A 356 14.48 17.89 -31.93
CA GLY A 356 13.16 18.34 -32.39
C GLY A 356 11.97 18.16 -31.43
N VAL A 357 12.17 17.59 -30.22
CA VAL A 357 11.09 17.35 -29.24
C VAL A 357 11.36 17.97 -27.87
N LEU A 358 11.98 19.15 -27.84
CA LEU A 358 12.47 19.80 -26.62
C LEU A 358 11.38 19.95 -25.53
N ARG A 359 10.18 20.41 -25.90
CA ARG A 359 9.08 20.63 -24.93
C ARG A 359 8.67 19.33 -24.23
N LEU A 360 8.50 18.25 -24.99
CA LEU A 360 8.15 16.94 -24.42
C LEU A 360 9.25 16.39 -23.52
N ARG A 361 10.52 16.57 -23.91
CA ARG A 361 11.67 16.20 -23.09
C ARG A 361 11.69 16.95 -21.76
N LEU A 362 11.54 18.27 -21.80
CA LEU A 362 11.52 19.11 -20.59
C LEU A 362 10.36 18.74 -19.67
N TRP A 363 9.19 18.41 -20.22
CA TRP A 363 8.05 18.02 -19.42
C TRP A 363 8.25 16.66 -18.73
N TRP A 364 8.64 15.62 -19.46
CA TRP A 364 8.85 14.29 -18.87
C TRP A 364 10.05 14.23 -17.94
N ALA A 365 11.17 14.84 -18.32
CA ALA A 365 12.35 14.91 -17.46
C ALA A 365 12.10 15.78 -16.23
N GLY A 366 11.41 16.91 -16.39
CA GLY A 366 11.02 17.78 -15.28
C GLY A 366 10.05 17.08 -14.32
N PHE A 367 9.07 16.33 -14.83
CA PHE A 367 8.12 15.57 -14.01
C PHE A 367 8.83 14.44 -13.26
N ALA A 368 9.65 13.64 -13.95
CA ALA A 368 10.44 12.58 -13.33
C ALA A 368 11.37 13.16 -12.24
N LEU A 369 12.03 14.28 -12.52
CA LEU A 369 12.91 14.96 -11.56
C LEU A 369 12.13 15.50 -10.35
N ALA A 370 10.97 16.14 -10.56
CA ALA A 370 10.14 16.65 -9.48
C ALA A 370 9.67 15.52 -8.55
N MET A 371 9.16 14.42 -9.12
CA MET A 371 8.74 13.25 -8.34
C MET A 371 9.92 12.56 -7.67
N PHE A 372 11.08 12.49 -8.33
CA PHE A 372 12.30 11.94 -7.75
C PHE A 372 12.79 12.78 -6.56
N LEU A 373 12.75 14.11 -6.65
CA LEU A 373 13.12 15.01 -5.54
C LEU A 373 12.15 14.93 -4.35
N VAL A 374 10.88 14.60 -4.60
CA VAL A 374 9.89 14.32 -3.55
C VAL A 374 10.14 12.94 -2.93
N ALA A 375 10.45 11.93 -3.75
CA ALA A 375 10.80 10.59 -3.29
C ALA A 375 12.09 10.58 -2.46
N LEU A 376 13.06 11.43 -2.80
CA LEU A 376 14.24 11.70 -2.01
C LEU A 376 13.88 12.56 -0.79
N GLN A 377 13.68 11.90 0.35
CA GLN A 377 13.30 12.52 1.63
C GLN A 377 14.26 13.61 2.17
N GLN A 378 15.41 13.85 1.52
CA GLN A 378 16.42 14.83 1.94
C GLN A 378 16.29 16.22 1.26
N SER A 379 15.31 16.45 0.39
CA SER A 379 15.15 17.75 -0.25
C SER A 379 14.53 18.81 0.69
N HIS A 380 14.95 20.07 0.59
CA HIS A 380 14.30 21.21 1.30
C HIS A 380 12.78 21.28 1.05
N LEU A 381 12.35 20.80 -0.12
CA LEU A 381 10.94 20.66 -0.49
C LEU A 381 10.21 19.66 0.40
N ALA A 382 10.82 18.52 0.73
CA ALA A 382 10.24 17.55 1.67
C ALA A 382 9.99 18.21 3.04
N TYR A 383 10.95 18.97 3.58
CA TYR A 383 10.80 19.69 4.85
C TYR A 383 9.65 20.72 4.84
N LEU A 384 9.42 21.40 3.72
CA LEU A 384 8.31 22.35 3.57
C LEU A 384 6.95 21.64 3.37
N LEU A 385 6.94 20.44 2.77
CA LEU A 385 5.74 19.62 2.67
C LEU A 385 5.39 19.00 4.03
N PHE A 386 6.37 18.60 4.84
CA PHE A 386 6.17 18.07 6.20
C PHE A 386 5.54 19.07 7.18
N SER A 387 5.66 20.38 6.95
CA SER A 387 5.00 21.40 7.78
C SER A 387 3.51 21.59 7.43
N LEU A 388 3.02 20.96 6.35
CA LEU A 388 1.61 20.97 6.00
C LEU A 388 0.86 19.86 6.74
N PRO A 389 -0.27 20.16 7.41
CA PRO A 389 -0.98 19.22 8.29
C PRO A 389 -1.54 17.97 7.57
N PHE A 390 -1.59 17.97 6.24
CA PHE A 390 -2.07 16.85 5.42
C PHE A 390 -0.97 15.85 5.02
N PHE A 391 0.30 16.24 5.11
CA PHE A 391 1.43 15.47 4.55
C PHE A 391 2.09 14.54 5.57
N ASN A 392 1.96 14.82 6.88
CA ASN A 392 2.69 14.11 7.95
C ASN A 392 2.23 12.67 8.24
N LEU A 393 1.06 12.26 7.76
CA LEU A 393 0.38 11.08 8.29
C LEU A 393 0.91 9.72 7.79
N PHE A 394 1.68 9.67 6.68
CA PHE A 394 1.78 8.41 5.93
C PHE A 394 3.15 7.83 5.60
N ARG A 395 4.27 8.42 6.07
CA ARG A 395 5.64 7.83 6.10
C ARG A 395 6.18 7.08 4.84
N ALA A 396 5.47 7.05 3.71
CA ALA A 396 5.75 6.20 2.54
C ALA A 396 6.18 7.02 1.30
N TYR A 397 6.99 8.07 1.50
CA TYR A 397 7.42 8.99 0.43
C TYR A 397 8.21 8.31 -0.69
N ILE A 398 8.86 7.19 -0.38
CA ILE A 398 9.58 6.40 -1.38
C ILE A 398 8.65 5.97 -2.53
N LEU A 399 7.35 5.79 -2.26
CA LEU A 399 6.35 5.42 -3.26
C LEU A 399 6.13 6.49 -4.35
N TYR A 400 6.60 7.73 -4.18
CA TYR A 400 6.67 8.67 -5.31
C TYR A 400 7.66 8.23 -6.40
N GLY A 401 8.61 7.35 -6.07
CA GLY A 401 9.49 6.67 -7.02
C GLY A 401 8.70 5.89 -8.09
N VAL A 402 7.46 5.50 -7.81
CA VAL A 402 6.57 4.86 -8.76
C VAL A 402 6.23 5.77 -9.95
N PHE A 403 6.02 7.07 -9.71
CA PHE A 403 5.82 8.02 -10.79
C PHE A 403 7.11 8.25 -11.61
N VAL A 404 8.28 8.10 -10.99
CA VAL A 404 9.58 8.16 -11.68
C VAL A 404 9.71 6.98 -12.63
N VAL A 405 9.45 5.76 -12.16
CA VAL A 405 9.44 4.53 -12.98
C VAL A 405 8.46 4.67 -14.14
N PHE A 406 7.23 5.12 -13.85
CA PHE A 406 6.21 5.38 -14.87
C PHE A 406 6.73 6.35 -15.95
N ALA A 407 7.30 7.48 -15.55
CA ALA A 407 7.84 8.47 -16.47
C ALA A 407 9.00 7.91 -17.30
N VAL A 408 9.92 7.15 -16.68
CA VAL A 408 11.05 6.51 -17.36
C VAL A 408 10.58 5.50 -18.40
N LEU A 409 9.55 4.70 -18.09
CA LEU A 409 8.94 3.77 -19.06
C LEU A 409 8.36 4.52 -20.28
N VAL A 410 7.64 5.62 -20.05
CA VAL A 410 7.10 6.44 -21.16
C VAL A 410 8.23 7.07 -21.98
N MET A 411 9.27 7.60 -21.33
CA MET A 411 10.46 8.12 -22.01
C MET A 411 11.17 7.04 -22.82
N ALA A 412 11.29 5.82 -22.29
CA ALA A 412 11.82 4.67 -23.02
C ALA A 412 10.98 4.32 -24.26
N GLY A 413 9.65 4.40 -24.15
CA GLY A 413 8.74 4.27 -25.29
C GLY A 413 8.97 5.33 -26.37
N TYR A 414 9.21 6.59 -26.00
CA TYR A 414 9.61 7.63 -26.96
C TYR A 414 10.99 7.40 -27.58
N GLY A 415 11.92 6.83 -26.82
CA GLY A 415 13.24 6.41 -27.31
C GLY A 415 13.12 5.29 -28.34
N MET A 416 12.24 4.32 -28.09
CA MET A 416 11.89 3.27 -29.02
C MET A 416 11.23 3.81 -30.29
N ASP A 417 10.34 4.79 -30.15
CA ASP A 417 9.72 5.47 -31.30
C ASP A 417 10.75 6.24 -32.12
N ALA A 418 11.70 6.92 -31.47
CA ALA A 418 12.82 7.59 -32.14
C ALA A 418 13.67 6.59 -32.93
N TYR A 419 13.99 5.44 -32.31
CA TYR A 419 14.72 4.35 -32.96
C TYR A 419 14.03 3.85 -34.24
N LEU A 420 12.71 3.77 -34.25
CA LEU A 420 11.95 3.27 -35.40
C LEU A 420 11.70 4.31 -36.50
N ILE A 421 11.85 5.60 -36.20
CA ILE A 421 11.54 6.70 -37.15
C ILE A 421 12.80 7.31 -37.74
N LEU A 422 13.85 7.49 -36.94
CA LEU A 422 15.07 8.19 -37.37
C LEU A 422 15.81 7.43 -38.47
N GLU A 423 16.51 8.19 -39.31
CA GLU A 423 17.35 7.64 -40.36
C GLU A 423 18.51 6.81 -39.80
N SER A 424 19.08 5.94 -40.64
CA SER A 424 20.04 4.93 -40.18
C SER A 424 21.28 5.52 -39.49
N ALA A 425 21.80 6.65 -39.99
CA ALA A 425 22.97 7.33 -39.43
C ALA A 425 22.66 7.99 -38.08
N GLU A 426 21.58 8.75 -37.99
CA GLU A 426 21.14 9.43 -36.77
C GLU A 426 20.76 8.42 -35.68
N ARG A 427 20.03 7.37 -36.06
CA ARG A 427 19.66 6.27 -35.18
C ARG A 427 20.88 5.57 -34.60
N ARG A 428 21.87 5.24 -35.45
CA ARG A 428 23.12 4.61 -34.98
C ARG A 428 23.83 5.51 -33.98
N ARG A 429 23.98 6.81 -34.30
CA ARG A 429 24.63 7.79 -33.44
C ARG A 429 23.90 7.92 -32.09
N LEU A 430 22.57 8.00 -32.10
CA LEU A 430 21.74 8.11 -30.91
C LEU A 430 21.93 6.90 -29.99
N VAL A 431 21.76 5.68 -30.53
CA VAL A 431 21.89 4.43 -29.79
C VAL A 431 23.31 4.24 -29.25
N THR A 432 24.34 4.55 -30.02
CA THR A 432 25.74 4.41 -29.54
C THR A 432 26.06 5.36 -28.41
N ARG A 433 25.58 6.62 -28.48
CA ARG A 433 25.81 7.61 -27.43
C ARG A 433 25.05 7.25 -26.16
N SER A 434 23.78 6.84 -26.28
CA SER A 434 22.98 6.48 -25.12
C SER A 434 23.52 5.22 -24.46
N LEU A 435 23.91 4.23 -25.25
CA LEU A 435 24.53 3.01 -24.75
C LEU A 435 25.86 3.31 -24.04
N GLY A 436 26.72 4.15 -24.61
CA GLY A 436 28.00 4.52 -24.01
C GLY A 436 27.86 5.19 -22.64
N ILE A 437 26.89 6.10 -22.50
CA ILE A 437 26.63 6.78 -21.22
C ILE A 437 26.10 5.79 -20.18
N VAL A 438 25.09 4.97 -20.50
CA VAL A 438 24.53 4.01 -19.53
C VAL A 438 25.54 2.94 -19.15
N LEU A 439 26.36 2.46 -20.10
CA LEU A 439 27.47 1.55 -19.79
C LEU A 439 28.49 2.22 -18.86
N GLY A 440 28.82 3.49 -19.09
CA GLY A 440 29.70 4.25 -18.20
C GLY A 440 29.15 4.36 -16.78
N LEU A 441 27.86 4.66 -16.63
CA LEU A 441 27.18 4.69 -15.33
C LEU A 441 27.15 3.30 -14.66
N THR A 442 26.90 2.25 -15.44
CA THR A 442 26.88 0.87 -14.95
C THR A 442 28.27 0.41 -14.51
N ALA A 443 29.31 0.78 -15.27
CA ALA A 443 30.70 0.50 -14.91
C ALA A 443 31.12 1.26 -13.64
N LEU A 444 30.68 2.51 -13.48
CA LEU A 444 30.89 3.26 -12.26
C LEU A 444 30.20 2.60 -11.06
N ALA A 445 28.96 2.14 -11.23
CA ALA A 445 28.24 1.38 -10.20
C ALA A 445 28.98 0.07 -9.83
N ALA A 446 29.47 -0.67 -10.83
CA ALA A 446 30.24 -1.89 -10.63
C ALA A 446 31.57 -1.62 -9.91
N LEU A 447 32.25 -0.52 -10.22
CA LEU A 447 33.48 -0.10 -9.54
C LEU A 447 33.21 0.23 -8.06
N VAL A 448 32.13 0.96 -7.77
CA VAL A 448 31.73 1.29 -6.40
C VAL A 448 31.42 0.02 -5.59
N LEU A 449 30.64 -0.90 -6.15
CA LEU A 449 30.24 -2.13 -5.47
C LEU A 449 31.36 -3.18 -5.36
N GLY A 450 32.18 -3.33 -6.40
CA GLY A 450 33.18 -4.38 -6.54
C GLY A 450 34.58 -4.02 -6.04
N VAL A 451 34.92 -2.72 -5.95
CA VAL A 451 36.27 -2.27 -5.55
C VAL A 451 36.23 -1.37 -4.33
N VAL A 452 35.45 -0.28 -4.37
CA VAL A 452 35.44 0.72 -3.29
C VAL A 452 34.85 0.13 -2.00
N LEU A 453 33.73 -0.56 -2.08
CA LEU A 453 33.04 -1.08 -0.92
C LEU A 453 33.80 -2.25 -0.23
N PRO A 454 34.34 -3.26 -0.94
CA PRO A 454 35.14 -4.32 -0.33
C PRO A 454 36.46 -3.83 0.29
N ALA A 455 37.08 -2.78 -0.27
CA ALA A 455 38.27 -2.16 0.31
C ALA A 455 38.00 -1.50 1.67
N VAL A 456 36.76 -1.07 1.92
CA VAL A 456 36.34 -0.44 3.19
C VAL A 456 35.77 -1.48 4.17
N THR A 457 35.25 -2.61 3.68
CA THR A 457 34.67 -3.69 4.51
C THR A 457 35.25 -5.06 4.11
N SER A 458 36.36 -5.45 4.73
CA SER A 458 37.17 -6.62 4.34
C SER A 458 36.51 -8.00 4.51
N LYS A 459 35.34 -8.10 5.15
CA LYS A 459 34.64 -9.39 5.41
C LYS A 459 33.79 -9.91 4.24
N VAL A 460 33.72 -9.21 3.10
CA VAL A 460 32.59 -9.35 2.13
C VAL A 460 33.00 -9.74 0.69
N ALA A 461 34.30 -9.86 0.39
CA ALA A 461 34.77 -9.93 -1.01
C ALA A 461 34.38 -11.18 -1.84
N PRO A 462 34.45 -12.43 -1.34
CA PRO A 462 34.32 -13.61 -2.22
C PRO A 462 32.87 -13.99 -2.59
N VAL A 463 31.87 -13.58 -1.80
CA VAL A 463 30.46 -13.93 -2.06
C VAL A 463 29.81 -13.01 -3.11
N ARG A 464 30.29 -11.77 -3.27
CA ARG A 464 29.72 -10.77 -4.19
C ARG A 464 30.02 -11.00 -5.67
N LEU A 465 31.23 -11.46 -6.00
CA LEU A 465 31.60 -11.75 -7.41
C LEU A 465 30.64 -12.75 -8.09
N ARG A 466 30.06 -13.68 -7.31
CA ARG A 466 29.06 -14.64 -7.79
C ARG A 466 27.74 -13.98 -8.23
N TYR A 467 27.34 -12.89 -7.60
CA TYR A 467 26.10 -12.16 -7.88
C TYR A 467 26.27 -10.99 -8.85
N LEU A 468 27.49 -10.47 -9.01
CA LEU A 468 27.83 -9.49 -10.04
C LEU A 468 27.83 -10.08 -11.46
N LEU A 469 28.24 -11.35 -11.63
CA LEU A 469 28.29 -12.01 -12.93
C LEU A 469 26.95 -12.03 -13.70
N PRO A 470 25.80 -12.42 -13.10
CA PRO A 470 24.52 -12.39 -13.81
C PRO A 470 24.10 -10.96 -14.21
N ASP A 471 24.35 -9.95 -13.37
CA ASP A 471 24.10 -8.55 -13.71
C ASP A 471 24.91 -8.14 -14.96
N LEU A 472 26.22 -8.42 -14.96
CA LEU A 472 27.11 -8.10 -16.08
C LEU A 472 26.73 -8.85 -17.36
N LEU A 473 26.34 -10.12 -17.27
CA LEU A 473 25.90 -10.92 -18.41
C LEU A 473 24.65 -10.31 -19.04
N ILE A 474 23.67 -9.91 -18.23
CA ILE A 474 22.43 -9.31 -18.73
C ILE A 474 22.71 -7.95 -19.38
N VAL A 475 23.57 -7.14 -18.76
CA VAL A 475 24.05 -5.87 -19.34
C VAL A 475 24.74 -6.13 -20.69
N ALA A 476 25.63 -7.11 -20.78
CA ALA A 476 26.35 -7.44 -22.00
C ALA A 476 25.42 -7.89 -23.13
N VAL A 477 24.48 -8.80 -22.86
CA VAL A 477 23.48 -9.28 -23.83
C VAL A 477 22.59 -8.14 -24.31
N SER A 478 22.12 -7.29 -23.38
CA SER A 478 21.27 -6.13 -23.69
C SER A 478 22.03 -5.09 -24.51
N ALA A 479 23.28 -4.80 -24.17
CA ALA A 479 24.15 -3.87 -24.88
C ALA A 479 24.44 -4.36 -26.30
N LEU A 480 24.76 -5.64 -26.48
CA LEU A 480 24.98 -6.26 -27.79
C LEU A 480 23.72 -6.18 -28.65
N ALA A 481 22.56 -6.49 -28.07
CA ALA A 481 21.27 -6.41 -28.76
C ALA A 481 20.98 -4.98 -29.23
N LEU A 482 21.15 -3.97 -28.36
CA LEU A 482 20.97 -2.55 -28.69
C LEU A 482 21.95 -2.09 -29.77
N TRP A 483 23.23 -2.44 -29.64
CA TRP A 483 24.28 -2.11 -30.61
C TRP A 483 24.00 -2.69 -32.00
N ARG A 484 23.53 -3.95 -32.05
CA ARG A 484 23.10 -4.61 -33.29
C ARG A 484 21.83 -3.97 -33.85
N CYS A 485 20.88 -3.61 -32.99
CA CYS A 485 19.66 -2.91 -33.38
C CYS A 485 19.97 -1.56 -34.06
N GLY A 486 20.91 -0.78 -33.51
CA GLY A 486 21.33 0.51 -34.08
C GLY A 486 21.86 0.40 -35.52
N ARG A 487 22.47 -0.72 -35.88
CA ARG A 487 23.03 -1.00 -37.23
C ARG A 487 22.07 -1.72 -38.19
N SER A 488 20.90 -2.14 -37.73
CA SER A 488 20.02 -2.97 -38.54
C SER A 488 19.41 -2.22 -39.73
N ARG A 489 19.38 -2.87 -40.90
CA ARG A 489 18.63 -2.38 -42.08
C ARG A 489 17.11 -2.59 -41.95
N ARG A 490 16.66 -3.41 -41.00
CA ARG A 490 15.23 -3.74 -40.77
C ARG A 490 14.84 -3.38 -39.32
N PRO A 491 14.56 -2.10 -39.02
CA PRO A 491 14.37 -1.63 -37.64
C PRO A 491 13.22 -2.33 -36.92
N GLU A 492 12.12 -2.64 -37.62
CA GLU A 492 10.96 -3.31 -37.02
C GLU A 492 11.28 -4.73 -36.52
N ARG A 493 12.06 -5.52 -37.30
CA ARG A 493 12.47 -6.87 -36.89
C ARG A 493 13.46 -6.82 -35.73
N SER A 494 14.38 -5.86 -35.76
CA SER A 494 15.34 -5.67 -34.68
C SER A 494 14.68 -5.20 -33.39
N ALA A 495 13.67 -4.34 -33.49
CA ALA A 495 12.84 -3.93 -32.37
C ALA A 495 12.09 -5.10 -31.71
N LEU A 496 11.58 -6.04 -32.51
CA LEU A 496 10.99 -7.29 -31.99
C LEU A 496 12.04 -8.15 -31.29
N GLY A 497 13.25 -8.26 -31.85
CA GLY A 497 14.37 -8.93 -31.19
C GLY A 497 14.74 -8.27 -29.86
N LEU A 498 14.76 -6.94 -29.80
CA LEU A 498 15.02 -6.19 -28.57
C LEU A 498 13.95 -6.41 -27.50
N LEU A 499 12.67 -6.50 -27.90
CA LEU A 499 11.58 -6.88 -27.02
C LEU A 499 11.78 -8.28 -26.42
N LEU A 500 12.20 -9.25 -27.23
CA LEU A 500 12.50 -10.60 -26.75
C LEU A 500 13.68 -10.61 -25.77
N VAL A 501 14.74 -9.85 -26.05
CA VAL A 501 15.86 -9.69 -25.11
C VAL A 501 15.39 -9.05 -23.80
N LEU A 502 14.57 -7.99 -23.86
CA LEU A 502 13.99 -7.38 -22.67
C LEU A 502 13.23 -8.40 -21.83
N VAL A 503 12.32 -9.17 -22.45
CA VAL A 503 11.53 -10.22 -21.77
C VAL A 503 12.44 -11.26 -21.12
N LEU A 504 13.43 -11.77 -21.84
CA LEU A 504 14.34 -12.80 -21.33
C LEU A 504 15.16 -12.26 -20.15
N CYS A 505 15.78 -11.10 -20.31
CA CYS A 505 16.60 -10.47 -19.28
C CYS A 505 15.77 -10.17 -18.03
N GLN A 506 14.58 -9.58 -18.16
CA GLN A 506 13.69 -9.31 -17.03
C GLN A 506 13.17 -10.58 -16.37
N SER A 507 12.95 -11.65 -17.14
CA SER A 507 12.57 -12.95 -16.57
C SER A 507 13.70 -13.55 -15.74
N VAL A 508 14.95 -13.49 -16.23
CA VAL A 508 16.13 -13.93 -15.47
C VAL A 508 16.31 -13.11 -14.21
N TYR A 509 16.15 -11.79 -14.30
CA TYR A 509 16.14 -10.91 -13.13
C TYR A 509 15.08 -11.31 -12.12
N TRP A 510 13.85 -11.56 -12.57
CA TRP A 510 12.75 -11.99 -11.70
C TRP A 510 13.11 -13.25 -10.94
N VAL A 511 13.58 -14.27 -11.63
CA VAL A 511 14.01 -15.54 -11.01
C VAL A 511 15.12 -15.31 -9.98
N ALA A 512 16.10 -14.47 -10.30
CA ALA A 512 17.22 -14.20 -9.40
C ALA A 512 16.77 -13.46 -8.13
N VAL A 513 15.94 -12.42 -8.27
CA VAL A 513 15.41 -11.66 -7.15
C VAL A 513 14.51 -12.53 -6.27
N GLN A 514 13.54 -13.26 -6.85
CA GLN A 514 12.67 -14.15 -6.08
C GLN A 514 13.51 -15.10 -5.21
N LYS A 515 14.50 -15.77 -5.77
CA LYS A 515 15.40 -16.66 -5.00
C LYS A 515 16.16 -15.99 -3.84
N LEU A 516 16.33 -14.66 -3.85
CA LEU A 516 17.06 -13.91 -2.82
C LEU A 516 16.14 -13.35 -1.72
N VAL A 517 14.86 -13.10 -2.02
CA VAL A 517 13.93 -12.38 -1.11
C VAL A 517 12.58 -13.07 -0.89
N ASP A 518 12.33 -14.20 -1.55
CA ASP A 518 11.08 -14.94 -1.40
C ASP A 518 10.98 -15.68 -0.06
N VAL A 519 9.73 -15.84 0.38
CA VAL A 519 9.32 -16.59 1.56
C VAL A 519 8.22 -17.56 1.10
N PRO A 520 8.36 -18.86 1.35
CA PRO A 520 7.30 -19.84 1.06
C PRO A 520 5.97 -19.50 1.74
N PHE A 521 4.85 -19.80 1.08
CA PHE A 521 3.50 -19.58 1.65
C PHE A 521 3.35 -20.23 3.03
N ASP A 522 3.88 -21.43 3.20
CA ASP A 522 3.80 -22.19 4.47
C ASP A 522 4.49 -21.45 5.61
N GLU A 523 5.62 -20.78 5.35
CA GLU A 523 6.33 -19.97 6.34
C GLU A 523 5.54 -18.69 6.70
N VAL A 524 4.92 -18.04 5.71
CA VAL A 524 4.04 -16.89 5.96
C VAL A 524 2.82 -17.28 6.78
N PHE A 525 2.21 -18.42 6.46
CA PHE A 525 1.07 -18.96 7.20
C PHE A 525 1.47 -19.36 8.62
N ALA A 526 2.62 -20.01 8.78
CA ALA A 526 3.17 -20.33 10.10
C ALA A 526 3.43 -19.06 10.94
N ALA A 527 3.82 -17.94 10.30
CA ALA A 527 3.99 -16.65 10.97
C ALA A 527 2.68 -16.04 11.50
N TYR A 528 1.51 -16.45 10.98
CA TYR A 528 0.22 -16.09 11.57
C TYR A 528 -0.07 -16.84 12.87
N GLN A 529 0.68 -17.89 13.21
CA GLN A 529 0.53 -18.65 14.46
C GLN A 529 -0.88 -19.21 14.68
N LEU A 530 -1.54 -19.63 13.60
CA LEU A 530 -2.86 -20.23 13.64
C LEU A 530 -2.77 -21.67 14.17
N ASP A 531 -3.65 -22.03 15.10
CA ASP A 531 -3.84 -23.41 15.55
C ASP A 531 -4.96 -24.12 14.78
N ALA A 532 -5.18 -25.40 15.07
CA ALA A 532 -6.16 -26.22 14.35
C ALA A 532 -7.60 -25.70 14.49
N GLU A 533 -7.93 -25.08 15.61
CA GLU A 533 -9.27 -24.57 15.91
C GLU A 533 -9.50 -23.17 15.32
N ASP A 534 -8.45 -22.44 14.92
CA ASP A 534 -8.62 -21.17 14.19
C ASP A 534 -9.26 -21.33 12.81
N ARG A 535 -9.39 -22.57 12.33
CA ARG A 535 -10.04 -22.91 11.07
C ARG A 535 -11.52 -23.27 11.24
N THR A 536 -12.03 -23.28 12.48
CA THR A 536 -13.42 -23.62 12.76
C THR A 536 -14.12 -22.43 13.41
N PRO A 537 -15.29 -22.00 12.90
CA PRO A 537 -16.07 -20.97 13.55
C PRO A 537 -16.61 -21.49 14.89
N VAL A 538 -16.77 -20.59 15.86
CA VAL A 538 -17.43 -20.91 17.13
C VAL A 538 -18.87 -21.37 16.85
N ALA A 539 -19.29 -22.48 17.46
CA ALA A 539 -20.65 -22.99 17.31
C ALA A 539 -21.67 -21.90 17.68
N PRO A 540 -22.76 -21.72 16.90
CA PRO A 540 -23.75 -20.66 17.14
C PRO A 540 -24.29 -20.66 18.58
N GLU A 541 -24.53 -21.83 19.16
CA GLU A 541 -24.98 -21.99 20.55
C GLU A 541 -24.01 -21.34 21.55
N THR A 542 -22.70 -21.59 21.39
CA THR A 542 -21.65 -20.99 22.24
C THR A 542 -21.45 -19.51 21.93
N ALA A 543 -21.57 -19.11 20.67
CA ALA A 543 -21.46 -17.71 20.25
C ALA A 543 -22.60 -16.84 20.81
N HIS A 544 -23.79 -17.42 20.95
CA HIS A 544 -24.99 -16.78 21.50
C HIS A 544 -25.12 -16.89 23.02
N ASP A 545 -24.30 -17.67 23.70
CA ASP A 545 -24.27 -17.75 25.16
C ASP A 545 -23.20 -16.80 25.73
N PRO A 546 -23.58 -15.66 26.33
CA PRO A 546 -22.62 -14.67 26.85
C PRO A 546 -21.77 -15.20 28.00
N ASN A 547 -22.20 -16.26 28.70
CA ASN A 547 -21.50 -16.82 29.86
C ASN A 547 -20.46 -17.87 29.45
N ARG A 548 -20.77 -18.65 28.41
CA ARG A 548 -19.85 -19.65 27.83
C ARG A 548 -18.87 -19.04 26.83
N PHE A 549 -19.27 -17.93 26.21
CA PHE A 549 -18.43 -17.27 25.22
C PHE A 549 -17.11 -16.77 25.82
N ARG A 550 -16.00 -17.13 25.15
CA ARG A 550 -14.63 -16.75 25.51
C ARG A 550 -13.87 -16.41 24.25
N ARG A 551 -13.06 -15.34 24.31
CA ARG A 551 -12.16 -14.96 23.22
C ARG A 551 -10.83 -15.71 23.35
N LYS A 552 -10.17 -15.95 22.22
CA LYS A 552 -8.79 -16.46 22.16
C LYS A 552 -7.80 -15.30 22.27
N GLU A 553 -6.72 -15.47 23.02
CA GLU A 553 -5.61 -14.52 23.01
C GLU A 553 -4.82 -14.69 21.70
N CYS A 554 -4.78 -13.65 20.86
CA CYS A 554 -3.94 -13.65 19.67
C CYS A 554 -2.57 -13.00 19.93
N ARG A 555 -1.52 -13.61 19.37
CA ARG A 555 -0.10 -13.26 19.55
C ARG A 555 0.46 -12.44 18.39
N SER A 556 -0.15 -12.55 17.22
CA SER A 556 0.23 -11.81 16.01
C SER A 556 -0.96 -11.07 15.39
N PHE A 557 -0.67 -10.02 14.61
CA PHE A 557 -1.67 -9.30 13.84
C PHE A 557 -2.45 -10.24 12.90
N GLY A 558 -1.72 -11.10 12.17
CA GLY A 558 -2.32 -12.07 11.26
C GLY A 558 -3.26 -13.03 11.97
N GLU A 559 -2.88 -13.51 13.15
CA GLU A 559 -3.73 -14.40 13.96
C GLU A 559 -5.08 -13.75 14.30
N CYS A 560 -5.05 -12.50 14.75
CA CYS A 560 -6.26 -11.81 15.20
C CYS A 560 -7.31 -11.65 14.09
N TYR A 561 -6.86 -11.44 12.84
CA TYR A 561 -7.75 -11.18 11.70
C TYR A 561 -8.06 -12.45 10.88
N VAL A 562 -7.14 -13.41 10.81
CA VAL A 562 -7.31 -14.61 10.00
C VAL A 562 -8.09 -15.70 10.73
N SER A 563 -8.07 -15.74 12.07
CA SER A 563 -8.82 -16.73 12.84
C SER A 563 -10.32 -16.69 12.54
N LEU A 564 -10.97 -17.86 12.56
CA LEU A 564 -12.42 -18.01 12.54
C LEU A 564 -13.04 -18.01 13.94
N ARG A 565 -12.23 -18.02 15.00
CA ARG A 565 -12.66 -17.81 16.38
C ARG A 565 -12.63 -16.32 16.72
N ASP A 566 -13.40 -15.91 17.72
CA ASP A 566 -13.31 -14.55 18.24
C ASP A 566 -12.00 -14.40 19.03
N THR A 567 -11.22 -13.37 18.69
CA THR A 567 -9.88 -13.16 19.23
C THR A 567 -9.75 -11.79 19.88
N ALA A 568 -8.84 -11.68 20.85
CA ALA A 568 -8.42 -10.41 21.42
C ALA A 568 -6.90 -10.42 21.56
N SER A 569 -6.23 -9.33 21.18
CA SER A 569 -4.80 -9.19 21.45
C SER A 569 -4.60 -8.39 22.74
N LEU A 570 -3.57 -8.74 23.50
CA LEU A 570 -3.17 -7.98 24.70
C LEU A 570 -1.92 -7.14 24.45
N ARG A 571 -1.38 -7.17 23.23
CA ARG A 571 -0.13 -6.47 22.89
C ARG A 571 -0.38 -4.96 22.80
N ARG A 572 0.48 -4.19 23.48
CA ARG A 572 0.53 -2.72 23.44
C ARG A 572 1.44 -2.16 22.33
N GLY A 573 2.13 -3.04 21.60
CA GLY A 573 3.00 -2.68 20.49
C GLY A 573 2.25 -2.57 19.15
N PRO A 574 2.91 -2.05 18.09
CA PRO A 574 2.30 -1.78 16.80
C PRO A 574 1.62 -3.01 16.18
N ASP A 575 2.14 -4.22 16.37
CA ASP A 575 1.51 -5.46 15.86
C ASP A 575 0.16 -5.84 16.54
N GLY A 576 -0.29 -5.11 17.56
CA GLY A 576 -1.51 -5.41 18.31
C GLY A 576 -2.46 -4.24 18.57
N THR A 577 -2.07 -3.01 18.27
CA THR A 577 -2.78 -1.78 18.68
C THR A 577 -3.72 -1.17 17.65
N PHE A 578 -3.87 -1.77 16.47
CA PHE A 578 -4.43 -1.08 15.29
C PHE A 578 -5.86 -0.51 15.40
N LEU A 579 -6.60 -0.73 16.49
CA LEU A 579 -7.95 -0.17 16.71
C LEU A 579 -8.24 0.15 18.20
N ARG A 580 -7.24 0.33 19.07
CA ARG A 580 -7.49 0.45 20.53
C ARG A 580 -7.34 1.86 21.05
N ASN A 581 -8.24 2.26 21.94
CA ASN A 581 -8.07 3.51 22.68
C ASN A 581 -7.06 3.27 23.82
N HIS A 582 -5.95 4.03 23.85
CA HIS A 582 -4.97 4.00 24.95
C HIS A 582 -5.58 4.32 26.34
N LEU A 583 -6.74 4.98 26.36
CA LEU A 583 -7.51 5.25 27.57
C LEU A 583 -8.37 4.05 28.02
N GLU A 584 -8.39 2.96 27.26
CA GLU A 584 -9.07 1.73 27.68
C GLU A 584 -8.48 1.25 29.01
N PRO A 585 -9.31 1.10 30.06
CA PRO A 585 -8.80 0.75 31.37
C PRO A 585 -8.09 -0.59 31.41
N VAL A 586 -8.41 -1.52 30.50
CA VAL A 586 -7.73 -2.81 30.37
C VAL A 586 -6.26 -2.69 29.96
N LEU A 587 -5.82 -1.53 29.44
CA LEU A 587 -4.46 -1.32 28.95
C LEU A 587 -3.60 -0.37 29.82
N GLN A 588 -4.06 -0.01 31.02
CA GLN A 588 -3.28 0.79 31.98
C GLN A 588 -1.95 0.12 32.31
N ASP A 589 -0.87 0.91 32.42
CA ASP A 589 0.48 0.38 32.32
C ASP A 589 0.88 -0.64 33.42
N ASP A 590 0.13 -0.69 34.52
CA ASP A 590 0.42 -1.50 35.71
C ASP A 590 -0.61 -2.60 36.03
N LEU A 591 -1.56 -2.89 35.15
CA LEU A 591 -2.50 -4.01 35.38
C LEU A 591 -1.82 -5.38 35.29
N ALA A 592 -2.09 -6.23 36.28
CA ALA A 592 -1.65 -7.62 36.29
C ALA A 592 -2.30 -8.41 35.14
N LEU A 593 -1.53 -9.30 34.48
CA LEU A 593 -1.99 -10.06 33.32
C LEU A 593 -3.32 -10.82 33.53
N PRO A 594 -3.60 -11.46 34.68
CA PRO A 594 -4.89 -12.10 34.94
C PRO A 594 -6.06 -11.13 34.87
N VAL A 595 -5.87 -9.91 35.39
CA VAL A 595 -6.87 -8.85 35.37
C VAL A 595 -7.10 -8.35 33.96
N THR A 596 -6.02 -8.09 33.22
CA THR A 596 -6.06 -7.70 31.82
C THR A 596 -6.81 -8.72 30.96
N ARG A 597 -6.55 -10.02 31.17
CA ARG A 597 -7.25 -11.12 30.48
C ARG A 597 -8.74 -11.16 30.80
N ALA A 598 -9.12 -10.96 32.06
CA ALA A 598 -10.52 -10.93 32.48
C ALA A 598 -11.27 -9.74 31.85
N LEU A 599 -10.69 -8.53 31.94
CA LEU A 599 -11.25 -7.33 31.33
C LEU A 599 -11.25 -7.35 29.80
N SER A 600 -10.43 -8.20 29.18
CA SER A 600 -10.45 -8.48 27.74
C SER A 600 -11.38 -9.64 27.36
N GLY A 601 -12.15 -10.21 28.28
CA GLY A 601 -13.07 -11.32 28.00
C GLY A 601 -12.40 -12.63 27.55
N LEU A 602 -11.10 -12.80 27.86
CA LEU A 602 -10.32 -14.00 27.52
C LEU A 602 -10.56 -15.12 28.53
N THR A 603 -10.55 -14.77 29.83
CA THR A 603 -10.78 -15.71 30.94
C THR A 603 -12.13 -15.50 31.62
N HIS A 604 -12.81 -14.40 31.30
CA HIS A 604 -14.10 -13.99 31.86
C HIS A 604 -15.13 -13.74 30.74
N PRO A 605 -16.45 -13.81 31.00
CA PRO A 605 -17.46 -13.40 30.03
C PRO A 605 -17.23 -11.99 29.48
N VAL A 606 -17.48 -11.80 28.18
CA VAL A 606 -17.38 -10.49 27.51
C VAL A 606 -18.43 -9.51 28.04
N PHE A 607 -19.58 -10.03 28.45
CA PHE A 607 -20.63 -9.28 29.15
C PHE A 607 -20.86 -9.93 30.50
N TRP A 608 -21.08 -9.12 31.52
CA TRP A 608 -21.41 -9.65 32.84
C TRP A 608 -22.22 -8.67 33.66
N LEU A 609 -22.86 -9.20 34.69
CA LEU A 609 -23.66 -8.43 35.65
C LEU A 609 -22.85 -8.27 36.94
N SER A 610 -22.76 -7.04 37.43
CA SER A 610 -22.22 -6.71 38.76
C SER A 610 -23.34 -6.33 39.71
N ARG A 611 -23.13 -6.56 41.00
CA ARG A 611 -24.14 -6.30 42.03
C ARG A 611 -24.01 -4.93 42.68
N MET A 612 -22.79 -4.42 42.83
CA MET A 612 -22.56 -3.17 43.54
C MET A 612 -21.57 -2.25 42.82
N PRO A 613 -21.84 -0.94 42.77
CA PRO A 613 -20.88 0.04 42.32
C PRO A 613 -19.94 0.46 43.47
N VAL A 614 -18.66 0.63 43.16
CA VAL A 614 -17.63 1.09 44.11
C VAL A 614 -16.84 2.25 43.51
N GLY A 615 -16.70 3.32 44.28
CA GLY A 615 -15.95 4.51 43.87
C GLY A 615 -14.43 4.31 43.95
N TYR A 616 -13.71 4.94 43.03
CA TYR A 616 -12.27 5.20 43.13
C TYR A 616 -11.96 6.69 42.93
N GLY A 617 -10.88 7.16 43.55
CA GLY A 617 -10.40 8.54 43.48
C GLY A 617 -9.31 8.77 42.44
N SER A 618 -8.56 7.74 42.03
CA SER A 618 -7.51 7.86 41.00
C SER A 618 -7.30 6.58 40.18
N SER A 619 -6.65 6.69 39.02
CA SER A 619 -6.30 5.54 38.16
C SER A 619 -5.36 4.56 38.86
N ALA A 620 -4.40 5.06 39.63
CA ALA A 620 -3.47 4.22 40.39
C ALA A 620 -4.20 3.41 41.47
N GLU A 621 -5.17 4.02 42.16
CA GLU A 621 -6.02 3.33 43.13
C GLU A 621 -6.88 2.24 42.48
N LEU A 622 -7.49 2.54 41.32
CA LEU A 622 -8.27 1.55 40.56
C LEU A 622 -7.41 0.34 40.20
N VAL A 623 -6.20 0.58 39.65
CA VAL A 623 -5.27 -0.49 39.27
C VAL A 623 -4.84 -1.31 40.49
N ALA A 624 -4.48 -0.67 41.61
CA ALA A 624 -4.09 -1.36 42.83
C ALA A 624 -5.22 -2.25 43.36
N ARG A 625 -6.47 -1.75 43.38
CA ARG A 625 -7.64 -2.52 43.82
C ARG A 625 -7.89 -3.73 42.92
N LEU A 626 -7.86 -3.54 41.60
CA LEU A 626 -8.06 -4.63 40.65
C LEU A 626 -6.95 -5.69 40.74
N ASN A 627 -5.69 -5.27 40.86
CA ASN A 627 -4.55 -6.17 41.01
C ASN A 627 -4.57 -6.95 42.34
N GLY A 628 -5.12 -6.35 43.41
CA GLY A 628 -5.35 -7.04 44.67
C GLY A 628 -6.25 -8.28 44.54
N HIS A 629 -7.09 -8.31 43.49
CA HIS A 629 -7.98 -9.41 43.16
C HIS A 629 -7.51 -10.23 41.94
N GLN A 630 -6.22 -10.22 41.61
CA GLN A 630 -5.72 -10.95 40.42
C GLN A 630 -5.99 -12.47 40.47
N ALA A 631 -6.12 -13.06 41.67
CA ALA A 631 -6.38 -14.48 41.86
C ALA A 631 -7.87 -14.85 41.69
N ASP A 632 -8.79 -13.92 41.95
CA ASP A 632 -10.24 -14.13 41.96
C ASP A 632 -11.01 -13.12 41.08
N ILE A 633 -10.32 -12.49 40.13
CA ILE A 633 -10.83 -11.32 39.39
C ILE A 633 -12.20 -11.54 38.75
N GLY A 634 -12.48 -12.75 38.25
CA GLY A 634 -13.77 -13.04 37.64
C GLY A 634 -14.95 -13.00 38.62
N GLU A 635 -14.75 -13.55 39.82
CA GLU A 635 -15.77 -13.48 40.88
C GLU A 635 -15.88 -12.05 41.43
N HIS A 636 -14.75 -11.36 41.54
CA HIS A 636 -14.72 -9.97 41.96
C HIS A 636 -15.49 -9.05 41.02
N LEU A 637 -15.28 -9.16 39.70
CA LEU A 637 -15.99 -8.36 38.68
C LEU A 637 -17.51 -8.63 38.66
N ARG A 638 -17.97 -9.83 39.04
CA ARG A 638 -19.40 -10.14 39.21
C ARG A 638 -20.01 -9.53 40.47
N ARG A 639 -19.18 -9.20 41.46
CA ARG A 639 -19.60 -8.52 42.68
C ARG A 639 -19.59 -7.02 42.45
N VAL A 640 -18.46 -6.48 42.01
CA VAL A 640 -18.16 -5.05 42.00
C VAL A 640 -17.98 -4.50 40.59
N VAL A 641 -18.52 -3.31 40.34
CA VAL A 641 -18.11 -2.43 39.24
C VAL A 641 -17.46 -1.17 39.78
N TYR A 642 -16.30 -0.79 39.24
CA TYR A 642 -15.61 0.42 39.67
C TYR A 642 -16.01 1.63 38.83
N LEU A 643 -16.23 2.76 39.50
CA LEU A 643 -16.61 4.03 38.88
C LEU A 643 -15.80 5.19 39.46
N PRO A 644 -15.54 6.25 38.67
CA PRO A 644 -15.08 7.50 39.23
C PRO A 644 -16.04 7.97 40.33
N GLY A 645 -15.52 8.51 41.44
CA GLY A 645 -16.35 8.98 42.56
C GLY A 645 -17.46 9.96 42.15
N LEU A 646 -17.23 10.78 41.11
CA LEU A 646 -18.22 11.71 40.53
C LEU A 646 -19.42 11.01 39.87
N ASP A 647 -19.23 9.81 39.31
CA ASP A 647 -20.28 9.07 38.60
C ASP A 647 -21.03 8.11 39.54
N LEU A 648 -20.42 7.71 40.67
CA LEU A 648 -21.05 6.87 41.69
C LEU A 648 -22.34 7.52 42.23
N GLY A 649 -22.30 8.83 42.53
CA GLY A 649 -23.46 9.59 43.02
C GLY A 649 -24.61 9.70 42.02
N ARG A 650 -24.38 9.40 40.73
CA ARG A 650 -25.39 9.49 39.66
C ARG A 650 -26.08 8.17 39.36
N MET A 651 -25.52 7.03 39.78
CA MET A 651 -26.02 5.70 39.40
C MET A 651 -27.28 5.26 40.17
N GLY A 652 -27.56 5.83 41.35
CA GLY A 652 -28.82 5.58 42.08
C GLY A 652 -29.09 4.12 42.49
N VAL A 653 -28.13 3.21 42.30
CA VAL A 653 -28.25 1.78 42.66
C VAL A 653 -27.91 1.64 44.15
N ALA A 654 -28.93 1.43 44.98
CA ALA A 654 -28.75 1.07 46.38
C ALA A 654 -28.01 -0.28 46.46
N ALA A 655 -27.09 -0.43 47.41
CA ALA A 655 -26.38 -1.69 47.63
C ALA A 655 -27.41 -2.82 47.86
N PRO A 656 -27.44 -3.88 47.03
CA PRO A 656 -28.48 -4.88 47.13
C PRO A 656 -28.36 -5.66 48.45
N SER A 657 -29.44 -5.68 49.23
CA SER A 657 -29.69 -6.67 50.26
C SER A 657 -29.90 -8.04 49.58
N SER A 658 -29.26 -9.08 50.09
CA SER A 658 -28.97 -10.34 49.39
C SER A 658 -30.18 -11.24 48.99
N ARG A 659 -29.84 -12.27 48.19
CA ARG A 659 -30.63 -13.38 47.60
C ARG A 659 -31.51 -13.03 46.39
N GLY A 660 -30.86 -12.63 45.30
CA GLY A 660 -31.44 -12.67 43.96
C GLY A 660 -30.48 -13.21 42.90
N SER A 661 -31.05 -13.75 41.83
CA SER A 661 -30.41 -14.27 40.63
C SER A 661 -30.47 -13.25 39.48
N ALA A 662 -29.30 -12.97 38.90
CA ALA A 662 -29.23 -12.24 37.66
C ALA A 662 -28.30 -12.97 36.70
N GLU A 663 -28.81 -13.30 35.52
CA GLU A 663 -28.10 -14.03 34.49
C GLU A 663 -28.32 -13.38 33.13
N LEU A 664 -27.26 -13.36 32.32
CA LEU A 664 -27.40 -13.08 30.90
C LEU A 664 -27.86 -14.36 30.21
N THR A 665 -28.94 -14.29 29.44
CA THR A 665 -29.58 -15.46 28.84
C THR A 665 -29.18 -15.69 27.39
N PHE A 666 -28.88 -14.62 26.64
CA PHE A 666 -28.34 -14.73 25.29
C PHE A 666 -27.63 -13.44 24.86
N VAL A 667 -26.80 -13.55 23.83
CA VAL A 667 -26.20 -12.43 23.09
C VAL A 667 -26.41 -12.63 21.59
N GLU A 668 -26.90 -11.61 20.93
CA GLU A 668 -27.02 -11.55 19.48
C GLU A 668 -26.22 -10.34 18.99
N ARG A 669 -25.29 -10.58 18.07
CA ARG A 669 -24.41 -9.54 17.52
C ARG A 669 -24.87 -9.22 16.10
N GLY A 670 -25.24 -7.97 15.89
CA GLY A 670 -25.44 -7.37 14.59
C GLY A 670 -24.29 -6.41 14.25
N PRO A 671 -24.26 -5.86 13.03
CA PRO A 671 -23.16 -5.03 12.55
C PRO A 671 -22.87 -3.78 13.42
N ASP A 672 -23.92 -3.09 13.87
CA ASP A 672 -23.82 -1.90 14.76
C ASP A 672 -24.65 -2.07 16.04
N THR A 673 -25.00 -3.31 16.39
CA THR A 673 -25.90 -3.58 17.50
C THR A 673 -25.48 -4.83 18.25
N ILE A 674 -25.59 -4.79 19.57
CA ILE A 674 -25.49 -5.98 20.40
C ILE A 674 -26.78 -6.04 21.20
N ARG A 675 -27.50 -7.14 21.04
CA ARG A 675 -28.71 -7.43 21.80
C ARG A 675 -28.39 -8.46 22.86
N LEU A 676 -28.72 -8.14 24.10
CA LEU A 676 -28.51 -9.02 25.24
C LEU A 676 -29.86 -9.39 25.82
N GLY A 677 -30.06 -10.68 26.03
CA GLY A 677 -31.10 -11.20 26.91
C GLY A 677 -30.57 -11.27 28.33
N TYR A 678 -31.41 -10.93 29.30
CA TYR A 678 -31.10 -11.12 30.70
C TYR A 678 -32.35 -11.50 31.48
N ARG A 679 -32.15 -12.20 32.58
CA ARG A 679 -33.15 -12.43 33.63
C ARG A 679 -32.55 -11.88 34.92
N ALA A 680 -33.24 -10.96 35.58
CA ALA A 680 -32.81 -10.39 36.85
C ALA A 680 -34.01 -10.18 37.76
N ASP A 681 -33.95 -10.76 38.95
CA ASP A 681 -34.93 -10.56 40.03
C ASP A 681 -34.49 -9.47 41.02
N VAL A 682 -33.26 -8.96 40.87
CA VAL A 682 -32.66 -7.87 41.66
C VAL A 682 -32.00 -6.82 40.76
N PRO A 683 -31.88 -5.57 41.24
CA PRO A 683 -31.11 -4.55 40.56
C PRO A 683 -29.65 -5.01 40.34
N VAL A 684 -29.18 -4.90 39.10
CA VAL A 684 -27.81 -5.25 38.71
C VAL A 684 -27.28 -4.25 37.70
N ILE A 685 -25.96 -4.20 37.59
CA ILE A 685 -25.25 -3.34 36.65
C ILE A 685 -24.72 -4.19 35.52
N LEU A 686 -25.08 -3.84 34.28
CA LEU A 686 -24.56 -4.49 33.09
C LEU A 686 -23.20 -3.88 32.72
N ASN A 687 -22.21 -4.75 32.59
CA ASN A 687 -20.85 -4.41 32.19
C ASN A 687 -20.50 -5.09 30.88
N ALA A 688 -19.51 -4.52 30.19
CA ALA A 688 -19.02 -5.03 28.93
C ALA A 688 -17.51 -4.85 28.80
N ALA A 689 -16.84 -5.89 28.31
CA ALA A 689 -15.43 -5.91 27.92
C ALA A 689 -15.31 -5.54 26.42
N ILE A 690 -15.83 -4.37 26.05
CA ILE A 690 -15.76 -3.85 24.68
C ILE A 690 -14.74 -2.71 24.66
N THR A 691 -14.04 -2.58 23.53
CA THR A 691 -13.30 -1.37 23.13
C THR A 691 -14.17 -0.14 23.39
N PHE A 692 -13.62 0.86 24.10
CA PHE A 692 -14.38 2.06 24.43
C PHE A 692 -14.74 2.81 23.15
N ASP A 693 -16.04 2.91 22.86
CA ASP A 693 -16.56 3.76 21.79
C ASP A 693 -17.71 4.62 22.37
N PRO A 694 -17.53 5.95 22.42
CA PRO A 694 -18.49 6.88 22.99
C PRO A 694 -19.79 7.00 22.18
N HIS A 695 -19.85 6.44 20.96
CA HIS A 695 -21.03 6.49 20.10
C HIS A 695 -22.04 5.37 20.39
N TRP A 696 -21.69 4.36 21.19
CA TRP A 696 -22.62 3.30 21.59
C TRP A 696 -23.74 3.84 22.47
N ARG A 697 -24.98 3.54 22.09
CA ARG A 697 -26.19 3.87 22.87
C ARG A 697 -26.81 2.59 23.40
N ALA A 698 -26.88 2.45 24.72
CA ALA A 698 -27.63 1.36 25.35
C ALA A 698 -29.13 1.69 25.41
N ARG A 699 -29.95 0.70 25.07
CA ARG A 699 -31.39 0.70 25.35
C ARG A 699 -31.71 -0.50 26.22
N VAL A 700 -32.43 -0.27 27.31
CA VAL A 700 -32.89 -1.33 28.23
C VAL A 700 -34.41 -1.39 28.10
N ASN A 701 -34.93 -2.57 27.72
CA ASN A 701 -36.37 -2.80 27.51
C ASN A 701 -37.03 -1.75 26.59
N GLY A 702 -36.32 -1.30 25.55
CA GLY A 702 -36.82 -0.30 24.59
C GLY A 702 -36.69 1.16 25.03
N SER A 703 -36.40 1.43 26.30
CA SER A 703 -36.16 2.78 26.82
C SER A 703 -34.69 3.19 26.65
N GLY A 704 -34.44 4.46 26.27
CA GLY A 704 -33.09 4.98 26.11
C GLY A 704 -32.41 5.19 27.48
N SER A 705 -31.26 4.56 27.70
CA SER A 705 -30.43 4.83 28.88
C SER A 705 -29.55 6.05 28.62
N ARG A 706 -29.53 7.02 29.56
CA ARG A 706 -28.71 8.24 29.47
C ARG A 706 -27.24 8.05 29.87
N SER A 707 -26.85 6.85 30.27
CA SER A 707 -25.49 6.58 30.76
C SER A 707 -24.97 5.27 30.17
N CYS A 708 -24.34 5.36 29.00
CA CYS A 708 -23.60 4.25 28.40
C CYS A 708 -22.15 4.68 28.20
N CYS A 709 -21.22 3.76 28.46
CA CYS A 709 -19.77 3.87 28.20
C CYS A 709 -19.05 4.98 28.99
N ARG A 710 -18.85 4.81 30.31
CA ARG A 710 -17.78 5.50 31.05
C ARG A 710 -17.02 4.52 31.93
N TRP A 711 -15.97 3.97 31.36
CA TRP A 711 -14.84 3.39 32.07
C TRP A 711 -13.67 4.31 31.71
N ALA A 712 -13.54 5.45 32.40
CA ALA A 712 -12.49 6.43 32.11
C ALA A 712 -11.61 6.68 33.34
N PRO A 713 -10.29 6.46 33.26
CA PRO A 713 -9.35 7.18 34.09
C PRO A 713 -9.29 8.61 33.56
N GLY A 714 -9.55 9.60 34.42
CA GLY A 714 -9.66 10.99 34.01
C GLY A 714 -8.37 11.56 33.40
N ALA A 715 -8.55 12.47 32.44
CA ALA A 715 -7.65 13.59 32.22
C ALA A 715 -8.51 14.87 32.12
N SER A 716 -8.13 15.87 32.89
CA SER A 716 -8.69 17.20 33.04
C SER A 716 -8.62 18.04 31.75
N SER A 717 -9.61 18.93 31.59
CA SER A 717 -9.65 20.19 30.83
C SER A 717 -9.07 20.22 29.42
#